data_AF-Q4T2L2-F1
#
_entry.id   AF-Q4T2L2-F1
#
_cell.length_a   1.000
_cell.length_b   1.000
_cell.length_c   1.000
_cell.angle_alpha   90.00
_cell.angle_beta   90.00
_cell.angle_gamma   90.00
#
_symmetry.space_group_name_H-M   'P 1'
#
loop_
_entity.id
_entity.type
_entity.pdbx_description
1 polymer ?
#
loop_
_entity_poly.entity_id
_entity_poly.type
_entity_poly.pdbx_seq_one_letter_code
_entity_poly.pdbx_strand_id
1 'polypeptide(L)'
;GFTMELAYVCEWDKRSKSTHCPSIPLVCSWSCRNLVAFTTDLKNNNEDKDISHMIHIIDTEHPWDVYCISSGHTEVISCLEWDQSGSRLLSADGDGQIKCWSMSEHLVNSWENILLSSVDGDPIVALTWLHNGVKLALHVEMVTLRERQSGSTNFGEKFSRVKFSPSLTLFGGKPMEGWLAVTVSGLVTVSLLKPGGALLTASESLCRLRGRVALADIAFTGGGNIVVAASDGSSSSPVQFYKVVVSVVNEKCRIDTELLPSLFLRCTTDPLRRDKYPAVTHLKFLTRENSEQVLLCASNQNGSIVECWSLRKEGLPVNNIFQHRSPVVGEKQPTILKWRILTTTSDLERVSAVALPKLPISISNTDLKVASDTKFCPGLAALDMPAAQRRASKDRRGLEDQDRSDPACVGPVFVVADPSWQGRGLALAFNDGSIQILHRLSLHTMGVFYGSSTASNAQRPGEESAIKRQRTGSPTVHFKALQFSWTSLALVGIDNHGKVTLAVCICFQLYMLRVSPSMGQVLEMNTTLRHLLFLLEYCMVTGYDWWDVLLHVQPTMVHNLVEKLHEEYMRQNLALQQVLATRILAVKASLCKLSTATAARACDFYAKLLLIAISSTLKSLLRPHVLNTPDKSPGDRLTEICAKNTDTEIDKVMINLKTEEFVLDGPPLQSLQQLIQWVGDFVLYLLANLPNQV
;
A
#
# COMPACT_ATOMS: atom_id res chain seq x y z
N GLY A 1 2.18 -4.97 -25.82
CA GLY A 1 2.11 -5.53 -24.46
C GLY A 1 1.00 -4.80 -23.74
N PHE A 2 0.11 -5.51 -23.05
CA PHE A 2 -0.96 -4.87 -22.29
C PHE A 2 -0.40 -4.33 -20.94
N THR A 3 -0.78 -3.12 -20.57
CA THR A 3 -0.41 -2.49 -19.28
C THR A 3 -1.10 -3.18 -18.10
N MET A 4 -2.33 -3.66 -18.31
CA MET A 4 -3.12 -4.43 -17.36
C MET A 4 -3.75 -5.64 -18.05
N GLU A 5 -3.80 -6.77 -17.36
CA GLU A 5 -4.43 -8.01 -17.82
C GLU A 5 -5.30 -8.59 -16.70
N LEU A 6 -6.45 -9.16 -17.05
CA LEU A 6 -7.33 -9.80 -16.07
C LEU A 6 -6.70 -11.13 -15.61
N ALA A 7 -6.37 -11.24 -14.32
CA ALA A 7 -5.88 -12.48 -13.73
C ALA A 7 -7.04 -13.45 -13.48
N TYR A 8 -8.06 -13.00 -12.75
CA TYR A 8 -9.32 -13.72 -12.55
C TYR A 8 -10.43 -12.78 -12.12
N VAL A 9 -11.67 -13.26 -12.27
CA VAL A 9 -12.87 -12.68 -11.65
C VAL A 9 -13.41 -13.70 -10.67
N CYS A 10 -13.61 -13.29 -9.42
CA CYS A 10 -14.34 -14.11 -8.46
C CYS A 10 -15.83 -13.80 -8.59
N GLU A 11 -16.60 -14.81 -8.99
CA GLU A 11 -18.05 -14.81 -8.88
C GLU A 11 -18.46 -15.78 -7.79
N TRP A 12 -19.18 -15.30 -6.78
CA TRP A 12 -19.68 -16.15 -5.71
C TRP A 12 -21.15 -16.50 -5.96
N ASP A 13 -21.46 -17.79 -6.03
CA ASP A 13 -22.80 -18.30 -6.31
C ASP A 13 -23.45 -19.03 -5.10
N LYS A 14 -24.71 -18.66 -4.84
CA LYS A 14 -25.76 -19.31 -4.03
C LYS A 14 -25.43 -19.71 -2.57
N ARG A 15 -25.40 -18.72 -1.67
CA ARG A 15 -25.95 -18.93 -0.31
C ARG A 15 -27.46 -18.67 -0.31
N SER A 16 -28.18 -19.38 0.55
CA SER A 16 -29.65 -19.38 0.65
C SER A 16 -30.22 -17.95 0.77
N LYS A 17 -31.42 -17.75 0.20
CA LYS A 17 -32.36 -16.59 0.24
C LYS A 17 -31.96 -15.38 1.12
N SER A 18 -30.78 -14.81 0.96
CA SER A 18 -30.32 -13.68 1.76
C SER A 18 -29.81 -12.63 0.79
N THR A 19 -30.42 -11.45 0.86
CA THR A 19 -30.21 -10.36 -0.08
C THR A 19 -29.01 -9.55 0.36
N HIS A 20 -27.80 -10.03 0.06
CA HIS A 20 -26.59 -9.23 0.18
C HIS A 20 -26.64 -8.07 -0.84
N CYS A 21 -26.25 -6.85 -0.47
CA CYS A 21 -26.10 -5.72 -1.38
C CYS A 21 -24.79 -4.97 -1.09
N PRO A 22 -24.21 -4.24 -2.07
CA PRO A 22 -23.03 -3.42 -1.83
C PRO A 22 -23.30 -2.40 -0.74
N SER A 23 -22.40 -2.36 0.26
CA SER A 23 -22.39 -1.26 1.21
C SER A 23 -22.17 0.06 0.47
N ILE A 24 -22.80 1.13 0.92
CA ILE A 24 -22.59 2.48 0.39
C ILE A 24 -22.17 3.37 1.56
N PRO A 25 -20.87 3.70 1.72
CA PRO A 25 -19.78 3.43 0.79
C PRO A 25 -19.31 1.97 0.77
N LEU A 26 -18.81 1.51 -0.38
CA LEU A 26 -18.12 0.23 -0.51
C LEU A 26 -16.64 0.46 -0.20
N VAL A 27 -16.11 -0.24 0.80
CA VAL A 27 -14.72 -0.10 1.22
C VAL A 27 -13.96 -1.40 1.06
N CYS A 28 -12.70 -1.30 0.64
CA CYS A 28 -11.79 -2.43 0.58
C CYS A 28 -10.36 -2.04 0.95
N SER A 29 -9.60 -3.01 1.44
CA SER A 29 -8.22 -2.85 1.86
C SER A 29 -7.41 -4.12 1.61
N TRP A 30 -6.13 -3.98 1.31
CA TRP A 30 -5.24 -5.09 0.94
C TRP A 30 -3.99 -5.08 1.83
N SER A 31 -3.77 -6.18 2.55
CA SER A 31 -2.68 -6.42 3.51
C SER A 31 -1.36 -6.84 2.86
N CYS A 32 -0.26 -6.74 3.62
CA CYS A 32 1.07 -7.19 3.20
C CYS A 32 1.24 -8.72 3.15
N ARG A 33 0.21 -9.47 3.60
CA ARG A 33 0.11 -10.94 3.49
C ARG A 33 -0.75 -11.39 2.31
N ASN A 34 -1.03 -10.48 1.38
CA ASN A 34 -1.93 -10.71 0.26
C ASN A 34 -3.34 -11.20 0.65
N LEU A 35 -3.83 -10.72 1.80
CA LEU A 35 -5.25 -10.82 2.18
C LEU A 35 -5.99 -9.54 1.75
N VAL A 36 -7.15 -9.71 1.12
CA VAL A 36 -8.06 -8.64 0.72
C VAL A 36 -9.29 -8.64 1.63
N ALA A 37 -9.59 -7.50 2.22
CA ALA A 37 -10.81 -7.28 2.99
C ALA A 37 -11.77 -6.33 2.26
N PHE A 38 -13.07 -6.60 2.30
CA PHE A 38 -14.12 -5.73 1.77
C PHE A 38 -15.44 -5.88 2.50
N THR A 39 -16.37 -4.95 2.32
CA THR A 39 -17.65 -4.92 3.03
C THR A 39 -18.84 -5.21 2.13
N THR A 40 -19.87 -5.84 2.70
CA THR A 40 -21.21 -5.91 2.07
C THR A 40 -22.30 -5.76 3.13
N ASP A 41 -23.47 -5.32 2.72
CA ASP A 41 -24.65 -5.26 3.56
C ASP A 41 -25.49 -6.52 3.34
N LEU A 42 -26.03 -7.10 4.40
CA LEU A 42 -26.89 -8.28 4.34
C LEU A 42 -28.28 -7.92 4.86
N LYS A 43 -29.28 -7.90 3.97
CA LYS A 43 -30.67 -7.69 4.38
C LYS A 43 -31.33 -9.03 4.73
N ASN A 44 -31.86 -9.14 5.95
CA ASN A 44 -32.62 -10.31 6.39
C ASN A 44 -34.08 -10.22 5.93
N ASN A 45 -34.66 -11.34 5.47
CA ASN A 45 -36.01 -11.36 4.86
C ASN A 45 -37.18 -11.14 5.84
N ASN A 46 -36.94 -11.11 7.16
CA ASN A 46 -38.02 -11.20 8.14
C ASN A 46 -38.50 -9.85 8.68
N GLU A 47 -37.71 -8.77 8.58
CA GLU A 47 -38.16 -7.41 8.91
C GLU A 47 -37.36 -6.41 8.04
N ASP A 48 -38.03 -5.39 7.49
CA ASP A 48 -37.41 -4.37 6.62
C ASP A 48 -36.34 -3.50 7.31
N LYS A 49 -35.97 -3.80 8.56
CA LYS A 49 -35.06 -3.01 9.41
C LYS A 49 -33.75 -3.70 9.83
N ASP A 50 -33.57 -5.00 9.61
CA ASP A 50 -32.34 -5.69 10.03
C ASP A 50 -31.36 -5.85 8.86
N ILE A 51 -30.53 -4.81 8.66
CA ILE A 51 -29.35 -4.86 7.79
C ILE A 51 -28.14 -5.24 8.66
N SER A 52 -27.47 -6.32 8.30
CA SER A 52 -26.20 -6.73 8.92
C SER A 52 -25.02 -6.32 8.06
N HIS A 53 -24.11 -5.51 8.60
CA HIS A 53 -22.88 -5.13 7.91
C HIS A 53 -21.84 -6.24 8.04
N MET A 54 -21.38 -6.76 6.91
CA MET A 54 -20.47 -7.90 6.81
C MET A 54 -19.07 -7.44 6.39
N ILE A 55 -18.05 -8.09 6.93
CA ILE A 55 -16.66 -7.97 6.47
C ILE A 55 -16.26 -9.32 5.85
N HIS A 56 -15.72 -9.29 4.64
CA HIS A 56 -15.22 -10.47 3.94
C HIS A 56 -13.71 -10.39 3.82
N ILE A 57 -13.03 -11.50 4.08
CA ILE A 57 -11.57 -11.62 3.98
C ILE A 57 -11.26 -12.76 3.03
N ILE A 58 -10.36 -12.50 2.08
CA ILE A 58 -9.98 -13.42 1.01
C ILE A 58 -8.46 -13.54 0.97
N ASP A 59 -7.99 -14.78 0.87
CA ASP A 59 -6.64 -15.11 0.43
C ASP A 59 -6.57 -15.11 -1.11
N THR A 60 -5.66 -14.31 -1.67
CA THR A 60 -5.47 -14.24 -3.13
C THR A 60 -4.97 -15.53 -3.77
N GLU A 61 -4.38 -16.45 -3.00
CA GLU A 61 -4.02 -17.80 -3.48
C GLU A 61 -5.24 -18.73 -3.58
N HIS A 62 -6.21 -18.55 -2.69
CA HIS A 62 -7.42 -19.37 -2.57
C HIS A 62 -8.69 -18.52 -2.66
N PRO A 63 -8.92 -17.79 -3.77
CA PRO A 63 -9.99 -16.79 -3.88
C PRO A 63 -11.41 -17.34 -3.75
N TRP A 64 -11.58 -18.66 -3.85
CA TRP A 64 -12.85 -19.35 -3.64
C TRP A 64 -13.19 -19.56 -2.15
N ASP A 65 -12.21 -19.49 -1.25
CA ASP A 65 -12.39 -19.69 0.19
C ASP A 65 -12.54 -18.34 0.92
N VAL A 66 -13.76 -17.79 0.89
CA VAL A 66 -14.06 -16.49 1.50
C VAL A 66 -14.47 -16.68 2.96
N TYR A 67 -13.76 -15.99 3.85
CA TYR A 67 -14.15 -15.89 5.24
C TYR A 67 -15.04 -14.67 5.47
N CYS A 68 -16.23 -14.87 6.04
CA CYS A 68 -17.22 -13.81 6.27
C CYS A 68 -17.43 -13.58 7.77
N ILE A 69 -17.32 -12.32 8.20
CA ILE A 69 -17.52 -11.88 9.58
C ILE A 69 -18.79 -11.05 9.64
N SER A 70 -19.72 -11.42 10.54
CA SER A 70 -20.80 -10.51 10.94
C SER A 70 -20.20 -9.47 11.87
N SER A 71 -20.04 -8.25 11.38
CA SER A 71 -19.23 -7.24 12.08
C SER A 71 -19.88 -6.71 13.36
N GLY A 72 -21.21 -6.83 13.47
CA GLY A 72 -22.02 -6.24 14.53
C GLY A 72 -21.93 -4.70 14.59
N HIS A 73 -21.52 -4.04 13.50
CA HIS A 73 -21.66 -2.60 13.36
C HIS A 73 -23.14 -2.23 13.19
N THR A 74 -23.55 -1.10 13.76
CA THR A 74 -24.94 -0.61 13.71
C THR A 74 -25.22 0.16 12.43
N GLU A 75 -24.20 0.79 11.87
CA GLU A 75 -24.25 1.59 10.65
C GLU A 75 -23.26 1.08 9.61
N VAL A 76 -23.36 1.64 8.39
CA VAL A 76 -22.50 1.25 7.26
C VAL A 76 -21.03 1.46 7.62
N ILE A 77 -20.22 0.43 7.35
CA ILE A 77 -18.77 0.47 7.54
C ILE A 77 -18.15 1.46 6.53
N SER A 78 -17.52 2.51 7.04
CA SER A 78 -16.94 3.60 6.26
C SER A 78 -15.43 3.48 6.08
N CYS A 79 -14.74 2.68 6.89
CA CYS A 79 -13.28 2.51 6.86
C CYS A 79 -12.86 1.05 7.12
N LEU A 80 -11.84 0.57 6.40
CA LEU A 80 -11.15 -0.69 6.65
C LEU A 80 -9.63 -0.52 6.54
N GLU A 81 -8.87 -0.87 7.59
CA GLU A 81 -7.42 -0.65 7.62
C GLU A 81 -6.64 -1.81 8.25
N TRP A 82 -5.74 -2.40 7.47
CA TRP A 82 -4.83 -3.45 7.93
C TRP A 82 -3.70 -2.89 8.80
N ASP A 83 -3.30 -3.64 9.81
CA ASP A 83 -2.06 -3.36 10.53
C ASP A 83 -0.83 -3.67 9.67
N GLN A 84 0.35 -3.22 10.12
CA GLN A 84 1.58 -3.38 9.34
C GLN A 84 2.01 -4.85 9.17
N SER A 85 1.57 -5.74 10.05
CA SER A 85 1.83 -7.19 9.95
C SER A 85 0.81 -7.94 9.11
N GLY A 86 -0.36 -7.37 8.81
CA GLY A 86 -1.46 -8.07 8.13
C GLY A 86 -2.16 -9.12 9.02
N SER A 87 -2.06 -8.98 10.34
CA SER A 87 -2.68 -9.88 11.34
C SER A 87 -3.90 -9.26 12.02
N ARG A 88 -4.03 -7.94 11.97
CA ARG A 88 -5.16 -7.21 12.56
C ARG A 88 -5.80 -6.30 11.52
N LEU A 89 -7.10 -6.14 11.64
CA LEU A 89 -7.92 -5.30 10.78
C LEU A 89 -8.73 -4.34 11.65
N LEU A 90 -8.73 -3.06 11.32
CA LEU A 90 -9.65 -2.09 11.90
C LEU A 90 -10.84 -1.93 10.97
N SER A 91 -12.03 -1.84 11.55
CA SER A 91 -13.25 -1.38 10.88
C SER A 91 -13.86 -0.22 11.65
N ALA A 92 -14.45 0.74 10.94
CA ALA A 92 -15.23 1.81 11.55
C ALA A 92 -16.51 2.09 10.78
N ASP A 93 -17.55 2.55 11.48
CA ASP A 93 -18.88 2.79 10.91
C ASP A 93 -19.35 4.24 10.96
N GLY A 94 -20.55 4.45 10.41
CA GLY A 94 -21.27 5.72 10.39
C GLY A 94 -21.79 6.21 11.75
N ASP A 95 -21.75 5.38 12.80
CA ASP A 95 -22.17 5.73 14.16
C ASP A 95 -20.98 6.06 15.07
N GLY A 96 -19.76 6.05 14.51
CA GLY A 96 -18.54 6.36 15.23
C GLY A 96 -17.93 5.17 15.98
N GLN A 97 -18.42 3.94 15.78
CA GLN A 97 -17.81 2.74 16.37
C GLN A 97 -16.56 2.34 15.57
N ILE A 98 -15.53 1.92 16.30
CA ILE A 98 -14.27 1.42 15.76
C ILE A 98 -13.99 0.07 16.41
N LYS A 99 -13.84 -0.97 15.58
CA LYS A 99 -13.57 -2.34 16.02
C LYS A 99 -12.20 -2.79 15.53
N CYS A 100 -11.46 -3.46 16.41
CA CYS A 100 -10.21 -4.13 16.05
C CYS A 100 -10.42 -5.64 16.03
N TRP A 101 -10.12 -6.23 14.87
CA TRP A 101 -10.18 -7.66 14.62
C TRP A 101 -8.77 -8.23 14.62
N SER A 102 -8.60 -9.44 15.15
CA SER A 102 -7.33 -10.16 15.15
C SER A 102 -7.51 -11.55 14.59
N MET A 103 -6.52 -12.00 13.82
CA MET A 103 -6.40 -13.39 13.37
C MET A 103 -6.10 -14.29 14.57
N SER A 104 -7.03 -15.18 14.92
CA SER A 104 -6.88 -16.10 16.05
C SER A 104 -5.97 -17.27 15.64
N GLU A 105 -5.01 -17.62 16.50
CA GLU A 105 -4.08 -18.76 16.27
C GLU A 105 -3.31 -18.71 14.94
N HIS A 106 -3.16 -17.53 14.34
CA HIS A 106 -2.57 -17.35 13.00
C HIS A 106 -3.33 -18.06 11.86
N LEU A 107 -4.61 -18.36 12.05
CA LEU A 107 -5.48 -18.98 11.05
C LEU A 107 -6.24 -17.91 10.26
N VAL A 108 -6.05 -17.89 8.94
CA VAL A 108 -6.69 -16.90 8.03
C VAL A 108 -8.21 -16.96 8.07
N ASN A 109 -8.78 -18.13 8.41
CA ASN A 109 -10.22 -18.38 8.51
C ASN A 109 -10.76 -18.27 9.94
N SER A 110 -10.04 -17.63 10.86
CA SER A 110 -10.49 -17.42 12.24
C SER A 110 -10.17 -16.00 12.69
N TRP A 111 -11.22 -15.21 12.94
CA TRP A 111 -11.07 -13.82 13.38
C TRP A 111 -11.97 -13.52 14.56
N GLU A 112 -11.42 -12.79 15.51
CA GLU A 112 -12.13 -12.34 16.71
C GLU A 112 -12.03 -10.83 16.85
N ASN A 113 -13.10 -10.21 17.38
CA ASN A 113 -13.04 -8.82 17.81
C ASN A 113 -12.31 -8.76 19.16
N ILE A 114 -11.15 -8.10 19.19
CA ILE A 114 -10.32 -8.00 20.39
C ILE A 114 -10.54 -6.68 21.15
N LEU A 115 -10.90 -5.61 20.44
CA LEU A 115 -11.04 -4.28 21.04
C LEU A 115 -12.16 -3.48 20.33
N LEU A 116 -12.75 -2.57 21.10
CA LEU A 116 -13.79 -1.63 20.68
C LEU A 116 -13.46 -0.23 21.21
N SER A 117 -13.65 0.78 20.38
CA SER A 117 -13.69 2.19 20.73
C SER A 117 -14.90 2.82 20.05
N SER A 118 -15.44 3.91 20.61
CA SER A 118 -16.51 4.67 19.96
C SER A 118 -16.32 6.16 20.13
N VAL A 119 -16.92 6.93 19.22
CA VAL A 119 -17.10 8.38 19.32
C VAL A 119 -18.59 8.64 19.14
N ASP A 120 -19.26 9.04 20.22
CA ASP A 120 -20.73 9.07 20.34
C ASP A 120 -21.47 9.65 19.11
N GLY A 121 -21.94 8.76 18.22
CA GLY A 121 -22.78 9.09 17.07
C GLY A 121 -22.12 9.98 16.00
N ASP A 122 -20.78 10.10 15.99
CA ASP A 122 -20.05 10.93 15.03
C ASP A 122 -19.36 10.06 13.96
N PRO A 123 -19.83 10.08 12.70
CA PRO A 123 -19.34 9.16 11.67
C PRO A 123 -17.83 9.27 11.44
N ILE A 124 -17.14 8.13 11.30
CA ILE A 124 -15.71 8.09 10.99
C ILE A 124 -15.50 8.29 9.47
N VAL A 125 -14.61 9.21 9.10
CA VAL A 125 -14.26 9.51 7.69
C VAL A 125 -12.84 9.08 7.31
N ALA A 126 -11.94 8.95 8.28
CA ALA A 126 -10.61 8.41 8.07
C ALA A 126 -10.15 7.65 9.31
N LEU A 127 -9.42 6.56 9.09
CA LEU A 127 -8.92 5.66 10.13
C LEU A 127 -7.49 5.27 9.78
N THR A 128 -6.62 5.15 10.78
CA THR A 128 -5.25 4.65 10.54
C THR A 128 -4.62 4.08 11.81
N TRP A 129 -3.80 3.06 11.66
CA TRP A 129 -2.88 2.63 12.72
C TRP A 129 -1.80 3.68 12.96
N LEU A 130 -1.34 3.84 14.20
CA LEU A 130 -0.18 4.64 14.53
C LEU A 130 1.09 4.06 13.90
N HIS A 131 2.03 4.94 13.52
CA HIS A 131 3.26 4.51 12.87
C HIS A 131 4.28 3.99 13.89
N ASN A 132 4.85 2.81 13.65
CA ASN A 132 5.83 2.17 14.55
C ASN A 132 7.28 2.65 14.37
N GLY A 133 7.53 3.57 13.44
CA GLY A 133 8.86 4.11 13.14
C GLY A 133 9.67 3.32 12.12
N VAL A 134 9.14 2.22 11.59
CA VAL A 134 9.85 1.42 10.58
C VAL A 134 9.50 1.94 9.19
N LYS A 135 10.49 2.49 8.49
CA LYS A 135 10.41 2.89 7.08
C LYS A 135 11.56 2.30 6.29
N LEU A 136 11.25 1.62 5.18
CA LEU A 136 12.25 1.10 4.25
C LEU A 136 12.21 1.93 2.96
N ALA A 137 13.36 2.42 2.52
CA ALA A 137 13.51 3.03 1.20
C ALA A 137 14.09 2.02 0.21
N LEU A 138 13.47 1.95 -0.96
CA LEU A 138 14.01 1.25 -2.12
C LEU A 138 14.84 2.24 -2.96
N HIS A 139 16.13 1.97 -3.08
CA HIS A 139 17.08 2.78 -3.85
C HIS A 139 17.22 2.27 -5.27
N VAL A 140 16.22 2.54 -6.09
CA VAL A 140 16.11 2.02 -7.46
C VAL A 140 17.26 2.51 -8.37
N GLU A 141 17.66 3.78 -8.24
CA GLU A 141 18.71 4.40 -9.08
C GLU A 141 20.12 3.89 -8.78
N MET A 142 20.38 3.45 -7.54
CA MET A 142 21.67 2.85 -7.16
C MET A 142 21.85 1.46 -7.79
N VAL A 143 20.77 0.70 -7.95
CA VAL A 143 20.78 -0.63 -8.57
C VAL A 143 21.16 -0.52 -10.05
N THR A 144 20.54 0.39 -10.81
CA THR A 144 20.80 0.52 -12.25
C THR A 144 22.16 1.11 -12.60
N LEU A 145 22.65 2.09 -11.84
CA LEU A 145 23.92 2.75 -12.11
C LEU A 145 25.13 1.93 -11.68
N ARG A 146 25.07 1.26 -10.51
CA ARG A 146 26.22 0.52 -9.98
C ARG A 146 26.37 -0.87 -10.55
N GLU A 147 25.29 -1.56 -10.93
CA GLU A 147 25.40 -2.85 -11.64
C GLU A 147 26.15 -2.73 -12.98
N ARG A 148 26.12 -1.55 -13.63
CA ARG A 148 26.91 -1.26 -14.84
C ARG A 148 28.41 -1.10 -14.58
N GLN A 149 28.82 -0.85 -13.34
CA GLN A 149 30.21 -0.55 -12.96
C GLN A 149 30.85 -1.61 -12.06
N SER A 150 30.05 -2.31 -11.25
CA SER A 150 30.46 -3.40 -10.36
C SER A 150 29.25 -4.31 -10.19
N GLY A 151 29.28 -5.50 -10.79
CA GLY A 151 28.12 -6.41 -10.88
C GLY A 151 27.65 -7.05 -9.56
N SER A 152 27.86 -6.40 -8.41
CA SER A 152 27.51 -6.90 -7.08
C SER A 152 26.96 -5.77 -6.21
N THR A 153 25.76 -5.94 -5.66
CA THR A 153 25.19 -5.02 -4.66
C THR A 153 24.59 -5.80 -3.49
N ASN A 154 24.95 -5.42 -2.26
CA ASN A 154 24.43 -6.07 -1.06
C ASN A 154 22.99 -5.61 -0.77
N PHE A 155 22.20 -6.40 -0.04
CA PHE A 155 20.83 -6.01 0.32
C PHE A 155 20.77 -4.68 1.08
N GLY A 156 21.77 -4.37 1.90
CA GLY A 156 21.86 -3.08 2.61
C GLY A 156 22.08 -1.86 1.70
N GLU A 157 22.53 -2.07 0.47
CA GLU A 157 22.69 -1.00 -0.54
C GLU A 157 21.39 -0.81 -1.34
N LYS A 158 20.67 -1.91 -1.60
CA LYS A 158 19.37 -1.93 -2.30
C LYS A 158 18.23 -1.41 -1.41
N PHE A 159 18.24 -1.83 -0.14
CA PHE A 159 17.20 -1.57 0.84
C PHE A 159 17.82 -0.95 2.08
N SER A 160 17.44 0.29 2.38
CA SER A 160 17.94 0.98 3.56
C SER A 160 16.81 1.39 4.49
N ARG A 161 17.03 1.26 5.80
CA ARG A 161 16.14 1.85 6.79
C ARG A 161 16.33 3.36 6.76
N VAL A 162 15.25 4.08 6.50
CA VAL A 162 15.23 5.53 6.59
C VAL A 162 14.96 5.91 8.02
N LYS A 163 15.64 6.96 8.51
CA LYS A 163 15.33 7.54 9.81
C LYS A 163 13.86 7.99 9.82
N PHE A 164 13.05 7.30 10.60
CA PHE A 164 11.64 7.60 10.78
C PHE A 164 11.28 7.35 12.24
N SER A 165 10.57 8.29 12.86
CA SER A 165 10.23 8.19 14.28
C SER A 165 8.83 7.60 14.43
N PRO A 166 8.57 6.77 15.46
CA PRO A 166 7.22 6.33 15.77
C PRO A 166 6.30 7.51 16.09
N SER A 167 4.99 7.35 15.89
CA SER A 167 4.00 8.38 16.24
C SER A 167 3.93 8.65 17.74
N LEU A 168 4.19 7.61 18.53
CA LEU A 168 4.28 7.69 19.97
C LEU A 168 5.24 6.61 20.46
N THR A 169 6.07 6.94 21.44
CA THR A 169 7.00 6.00 22.07
C THR A 169 6.70 5.86 23.55
N LEU A 170 6.84 4.64 24.05
CA LEU A 170 6.88 4.33 25.46
C LEU A 170 8.28 4.60 26.02
N PHE A 171 8.41 4.54 27.34
CA PHE A 171 9.71 4.51 27.99
C PHE A 171 10.62 3.44 27.36
N GLY A 172 11.88 3.79 27.09
CA GLY A 172 12.83 2.93 26.37
C GLY A 172 12.73 2.96 24.84
N GLY A 173 11.93 3.87 24.26
CA GLY A 173 11.89 4.11 22.82
C GLY A 173 11.07 3.08 22.02
N LYS A 174 10.36 2.17 22.70
CA LYS A 174 9.47 1.20 22.05
C LYS A 174 8.26 1.93 21.46
N PRO A 175 7.87 1.68 20.19
CA PRO A 175 6.67 2.27 19.63
C PRO A 175 5.43 1.84 20.42
N MET A 176 4.52 2.78 20.67
CA MET A 176 3.22 2.49 21.26
C MET A 176 2.23 2.11 20.16
N GLU A 177 1.49 1.03 20.37
CA GLU A 177 0.45 0.61 19.44
C GLU A 177 -0.84 1.38 19.69
N GLY A 178 -1.58 1.64 18.61
CA GLY A 178 -2.82 2.38 18.66
C GLY A 178 -3.32 2.72 17.28
N TRP A 179 -4.46 3.40 17.25
CA TRP A 179 -5.04 3.95 16.04
C TRP A 179 -5.54 5.37 16.26
N LEU A 180 -5.69 6.09 15.16
CA LEU A 180 -6.26 7.42 15.08
C LEU A 180 -7.44 7.40 14.11
N ALA A 181 -8.53 8.05 14.49
CA ALA A 181 -9.70 8.24 13.66
C ALA A 181 -10.05 9.73 13.54
N VAL A 182 -10.58 10.12 12.40
CA VAL A 182 -11.10 11.46 12.12
C VAL A 182 -12.60 11.34 11.84
N THR A 183 -13.40 12.22 12.44
CA THR A 183 -14.86 12.21 12.31
C THR A 183 -15.38 13.30 11.36
N VAL A 184 -16.64 13.20 10.94
CA VAL A 184 -17.33 14.20 10.11
C VAL A 184 -17.39 15.57 10.79
N SER A 185 -17.50 15.62 12.11
CA SER A 185 -17.53 16.91 12.84
C SER A 185 -16.15 17.55 13.04
N GLY A 186 -15.07 16.91 12.56
CA GLY A 186 -13.70 17.40 12.70
C GLY A 186 -13.08 17.08 14.07
N LEU A 187 -13.52 15.99 14.71
CA LEU A 187 -12.82 15.42 15.86
C LEU A 187 -11.73 14.45 15.39
N VAL A 188 -10.63 14.42 16.14
CA VAL A 188 -9.60 13.41 16.08
C VAL A 188 -9.66 12.62 17.37
N THR A 189 -9.83 11.31 17.25
CA THR A 189 -9.83 10.37 18.37
C THR A 189 -8.62 9.45 18.25
N VAL A 190 -7.85 9.32 19.33
CA VAL A 190 -6.72 8.40 19.42
C VAL A 190 -7.02 7.34 20.46
N SER A 191 -6.81 6.07 20.08
CA SER A 191 -6.97 4.91 20.96
C SER A 191 -5.64 4.18 21.07
N LEU A 192 -5.08 4.11 22.27
CA LEU A 192 -3.77 3.52 22.55
C LEU A 192 -3.93 2.18 23.28
N LEU A 193 -3.26 1.15 22.78
CA LEU A 193 -3.26 -0.17 23.41
C LEU A 193 -2.24 -0.18 24.54
N LYS A 194 -2.70 -0.27 25.78
CA LYS A 194 -1.79 -0.46 26.92
C LYS A 194 -1.25 -1.90 26.92
N PRO A 195 -0.03 -2.12 27.45
CA PRO A 195 0.54 -3.47 27.59
C PRO A 195 -0.34 -4.46 28.38
N GLY A 196 -1.28 -3.98 29.20
CA GLY A 196 -2.26 -4.79 29.93
C GLY A 196 -3.58 -5.05 29.21
N GLY A 197 -3.69 -4.75 27.92
CA GLY A 197 -4.90 -4.98 27.10
C GLY A 197 -5.99 -3.90 27.22
N ALA A 198 -5.90 -3.00 28.21
CA ALA A 198 -6.81 -1.87 28.33
C ALA A 198 -6.57 -0.81 27.23
N LEU A 199 -7.64 -0.17 26.78
CA LEU A 199 -7.60 0.90 25.79
C LEU A 199 -7.58 2.27 26.48
N LEU A 200 -6.64 3.13 26.09
CA LEU A 200 -6.60 4.53 26.51
C LEU A 200 -7.05 5.42 25.35
N THR A 201 -8.21 6.05 25.47
CA THR A 201 -8.79 6.90 24.44
C THR A 201 -8.68 8.38 24.81
N ALA A 202 -8.53 9.23 23.80
CA ALA A 202 -8.67 10.68 23.90
C ALA A 202 -9.24 11.23 22.59
N SER A 203 -9.97 12.34 22.68
CA SER A 203 -10.55 13.03 21.52
C SER A 203 -10.31 14.51 21.64
N GLU A 204 -9.89 15.14 20.53
CA GLU A 204 -9.69 16.58 20.43
C GLU A 204 -10.18 17.10 19.09
N SER A 205 -10.44 18.40 18.98
CA SER A 205 -10.85 18.99 17.71
C SER A 205 -9.64 19.35 16.84
N LEU A 206 -9.74 19.09 15.53
CA LEU A 206 -8.74 19.51 14.55
C LEU A 206 -8.56 21.03 14.50
N CYS A 207 -9.65 21.76 14.70
CA CYS A 207 -9.71 23.20 14.59
C CYS A 207 -10.50 23.80 15.76
N ARG A 208 -10.28 25.09 16.04
CA ARG A 208 -10.95 25.78 17.17
C ARG A 208 -12.47 25.86 17.01
N LEU A 209 -12.97 25.83 15.78
CA LEU A 209 -14.39 25.81 15.44
C LEU A 209 -14.67 24.57 14.63
N ARG A 210 -15.53 23.67 15.14
CA ARG A 210 -15.89 22.45 14.41
C ARG A 210 -16.40 22.81 13.02
N GLY A 211 -15.82 22.16 12.02
CA GLY A 211 -16.20 22.27 10.63
C GLY A 211 -16.57 20.90 10.09
N ARG A 212 -17.45 20.86 9.09
CA ARG A 212 -17.79 19.61 8.42
C ARG A 212 -16.57 19.11 7.65
N VAL A 213 -16.14 17.89 7.94
CA VAL A 213 -15.12 17.15 7.21
C VAL A 213 -15.84 16.08 6.38
N ALA A 214 -15.96 16.32 5.07
CA ALA A 214 -16.56 15.34 4.15
C ALA A 214 -15.55 14.27 3.70
N LEU A 215 -14.28 14.67 3.58
CA LEU A 215 -13.18 13.80 3.17
C LEU A 215 -11.97 14.09 4.05
N ALA A 216 -11.29 13.03 4.47
CA ALA A 216 -10.01 13.12 5.13
C ALA A 216 -9.05 12.02 4.68
N ASP A 217 -7.76 12.30 4.78
CA ASP A 217 -6.70 11.31 4.59
C ASP A 217 -5.57 11.60 5.56
N ILE A 218 -4.78 10.57 5.90
CA ILE A 218 -3.80 10.65 6.99
C ILE A 218 -2.44 10.17 6.50
N ALA A 219 -1.40 10.96 6.75
CA ALA A 219 -0.01 10.62 6.48
C ALA A 219 0.90 10.92 7.68
N PHE A 220 2.15 10.47 7.61
CA PHE A 220 3.12 10.58 8.68
C PHE A 220 4.38 11.30 8.19
N THR A 221 4.95 12.12 9.08
CA THR A 221 6.24 12.79 8.87
C THR A 221 7.38 11.92 9.40
N GLY A 222 8.61 12.12 8.90
CA GLY A 222 9.81 11.44 9.44
C GLY A 222 10.08 11.68 10.93
N GLY A 223 9.50 12.75 11.49
CA GLY A 223 9.53 13.04 12.92
C GLY A 223 8.45 12.34 13.76
N GLY A 224 7.64 11.47 13.17
CA GLY A 224 6.55 10.76 13.85
C GLY A 224 5.24 11.55 13.95
N ASN A 225 5.23 12.84 13.62
CA ASN A 225 3.98 13.61 13.61
C ASN A 225 3.00 13.05 12.58
N ILE A 226 1.72 13.10 12.94
CA ILE A 226 0.61 12.67 12.09
C ILE A 226 0.08 13.92 11.38
N VAL A 227 -0.19 13.82 10.09
CA VAL A 227 -0.76 14.91 9.29
C VAL A 227 -2.10 14.46 8.74
N VAL A 228 -3.15 15.21 9.07
CA VAL A 228 -4.51 15.00 8.59
C VAL A 228 -4.80 16.05 7.52
N ALA A 229 -5.11 15.61 6.30
CA ALA A 229 -5.72 16.47 5.29
C ALA A 229 -7.24 16.37 5.41
N ALA A 230 -7.95 17.49 5.34
CA ALA A 230 -9.40 17.56 5.48
C ALA A 230 -10.02 18.50 4.44
N SER A 231 -11.16 18.10 3.88
CA SER A 231 -11.99 18.92 2.98
C SER A 231 -13.45 18.83 3.40
N ASP A 232 -14.19 19.93 3.26
CA ASP A 232 -15.64 19.98 3.45
C ASP A 232 -16.44 19.40 2.27
N GLY A 233 -15.73 18.94 1.23
CA GLY A 233 -16.29 18.35 0.01
C GLY A 233 -16.58 19.37 -1.09
N SER A 234 -16.44 20.68 -0.83
CA SER A 234 -16.59 21.70 -1.86
C SER A 234 -15.23 22.04 -2.48
N SER A 235 -15.20 22.21 -3.81
CA SER A 235 -13.96 22.64 -4.48
C SER A 235 -13.65 24.12 -4.24
N SER A 236 -14.65 24.94 -3.89
CA SER A 236 -14.49 26.37 -3.63
C SER A 236 -13.92 26.67 -2.23
N SER A 237 -13.97 25.70 -1.33
CA SER A 237 -13.36 25.77 0.00
C SER A 237 -11.91 25.28 -0.02
N PRO A 238 -11.04 25.79 0.88
CA PRO A 238 -9.68 25.27 0.99
C PRO A 238 -9.66 23.86 1.57
N VAL A 239 -8.75 23.04 1.05
CA VAL A 239 -8.29 21.82 1.72
C VAL A 239 -7.37 22.22 2.85
N GLN A 240 -7.71 21.82 4.07
CA GLN A 240 -6.99 22.14 5.28
C GLN A 240 -6.06 20.99 5.68
N PHE A 241 -4.93 21.33 6.29
CA PHE A 241 -3.95 20.35 6.75
C PHE A 241 -3.67 20.60 8.21
N TYR A 242 -3.64 19.54 9.00
CA TYR A 242 -3.47 19.60 10.45
C TYR A 242 -2.36 18.67 10.86
N LYS A 243 -1.42 19.16 11.66
CA LYS A 243 -0.47 18.32 12.38
C LYS A 243 -1.10 17.92 13.70
N VAL A 244 -1.11 16.62 13.95
CA VAL A 244 -1.59 16.00 15.18
C VAL A 244 -0.39 15.37 15.89
N VAL A 245 -0.19 15.76 17.14
CA VAL A 245 0.85 15.22 18.02
C VAL A 245 0.16 14.50 19.16
N VAL A 246 0.55 13.25 19.38
CA VAL A 246 0.02 12.41 20.47
C VAL A 246 1.08 12.32 21.56
N SER A 247 0.68 12.52 22.80
CA SER A 247 1.55 12.32 23.96
C SER A 247 0.80 11.63 25.10
N VAL A 248 1.54 10.97 25.99
CA VAL A 248 0.97 10.39 27.22
C VAL A 248 1.62 11.08 28.40
N VAL A 249 0.82 11.79 29.20
CA VAL A 249 1.27 12.54 30.38
C VAL A 249 0.42 12.11 31.56
N ASN A 250 1.05 11.62 32.63
CA ASN A 250 0.36 11.13 33.84
C ASN A 250 -0.73 10.10 33.50
N GLU A 251 -0.41 9.07 32.70
CA GLU A 251 -1.32 8.00 32.26
C GLU A 251 -2.53 8.47 31.43
N LYS A 252 -2.57 9.74 31.01
CA LYS A 252 -3.61 10.30 30.13
C LYS A 252 -3.05 10.59 28.75
N CYS A 253 -3.80 10.19 27.73
CA CYS A 253 -3.51 10.55 26.35
C CYS A 253 -3.88 12.03 26.14
N ARG A 254 -2.97 12.79 25.52
CA ARG A 254 -3.17 14.17 25.11
C ARG A 254 -2.92 14.28 23.62
N ILE A 255 -3.74 15.08 22.96
CA ILE A 255 -3.69 15.32 21.53
C ILE A 255 -3.52 16.82 21.33
N ASP A 256 -2.44 17.22 20.68
CA ASP A 256 -2.20 18.61 20.29
C ASP A 256 -2.39 18.75 18.78
N THR A 257 -3.19 19.73 18.35
CA THR A 257 -3.50 19.99 16.94
C THR A 257 -2.96 21.35 16.49
N GLU A 258 -2.33 21.39 15.33
CA GLU A 258 -1.72 22.59 14.75
C GLU A 258 -2.12 22.71 13.26
N LEU A 259 -2.69 23.86 12.87
CA LEU A 259 -3.05 24.12 11.47
C LEU A 259 -1.79 24.39 10.63
N LEU A 260 -1.65 23.64 9.54
CA LEU A 260 -0.60 23.78 8.53
C LEU A 260 -1.09 24.59 7.32
N PRO A 261 -0.20 24.99 6.38
CA PRO A 261 -0.61 25.70 5.17
C PRO A 261 -1.74 24.97 4.43
N SER A 262 -2.82 25.70 4.15
CA SER A 262 -3.97 25.18 3.41
C SER A 262 -3.80 25.35 1.90
N LEU A 263 -4.63 24.66 1.12
CA LEU A 263 -4.54 24.58 -0.33
C LEU A 263 -5.89 24.90 -0.96
N PHE A 264 -5.88 25.69 -2.04
CA PHE A 264 -7.06 25.93 -2.88
C PHE A 264 -6.85 25.25 -4.24
N LEU A 265 -7.85 24.49 -4.71
CA LEU A 265 -7.75 23.77 -5.97
C LEU A 265 -7.58 24.75 -7.13
N ARG A 266 -6.70 24.42 -8.09
CA ARG A 266 -6.40 25.30 -9.22
C ARG A 266 -7.61 25.44 -10.14
N CYS A 267 -8.42 24.40 -10.29
CA CYS A 267 -9.64 24.42 -11.09
C CYS A 267 -10.60 25.57 -10.69
N THR A 268 -10.57 26.04 -9.44
CA THR A 268 -11.37 27.18 -8.96
C THR A 268 -10.79 28.56 -9.27
N THR A 269 -9.49 28.60 -9.60
CA THR A 269 -8.77 29.82 -9.99
C THR A 269 -8.80 30.07 -11.49
N ASP A 270 -9.05 29.05 -12.29
CA ASP A 270 -9.19 29.14 -13.75
C ASP A 270 -10.62 29.58 -14.11
N PRO A 271 -10.82 30.76 -14.73
CA PRO A 271 -12.14 31.27 -15.07
C PRO A 271 -12.98 30.32 -15.96
N LEU A 272 -12.33 29.48 -16.77
CA LEU A 272 -13.02 28.52 -17.63
C LEU A 272 -13.51 27.27 -16.88
N ARG A 273 -12.96 27.00 -15.69
CA ARG A 273 -13.21 25.78 -14.92
C ARG A 273 -13.81 26.01 -13.54
N ARG A 274 -13.86 27.27 -13.07
CA ARG A 274 -14.23 27.62 -11.69
C ARG A 274 -15.50 26.94 -11.19
N ASP A 275 -16.53 26.90 -12.01
CA ASP A 275 -17.83 26.32 -11.65
C ASP A 275 -18.07 24.93 -12.27
N LYS A 276 -17.08 24.40 -12.98
CA LYS A 276 -17.22 23.13 -13.71
C LYS A 276 -17.17 21.93 -12.78
N TYR A 277 -16.35 21.96 -11.74
CA TYR A 277 -16.11 20.84 -10.82
C TYR A 277 -16.38 21.27 -9.37
N PRO A 278 -17.64 21.25 -8.90
CA PRO A 278 -18.03 21.85 -7.63
C PRO A 278 -17.68 21.01 -6.39
N ALA A 279 -17.42 19.71 -6.56
CA ALA A 279 -17.23 18.78 -5.44
C ALA A 279 -15.83 18.16 -5.45
N VAL A 280 -15.14 18.19 -4.31
CA VAL A 280 -13.97 17.34 -4.08
C VAL A 280 -14.48 15.93 -3.77
N THR A 281 -14.06 14.94 -4.56
CA THR A 281 -14.52 13.55 -4.42
C THR A 281 -13.45 12.63 -3.86
N HIS A 282 -12.17 12.95 -4.10
CA HIS A 282 -11.06 12.18 -3.57
C HIS A 282 -9.96 13.11 -3.06
N LEU A 283 -9.44 12.79 -1.88
CA LEU A 283 -8.31 13.44 -1.22
C LEU A 283 -7.40 12.34 -0.72
N LYS A 284 -6.17 12.26 -1.25
CA LYS A 284 -5.22 11.20 -0.88
C LYS A 284 -3.78 11.71 -0.83
N PHE A 285 -3.05 11.42 0.24
CA PHE A 285 -1.60 11.54 0.24
C PHE A 285 -0.99 10.50 -0.70
N LEU A 286 0.03 10.87 -1.47
CA LEU A 286 0.61 9.95 -2.46
C LEU A 286 1.27 8.72 -1.82
N THR A 287 1.80 8.85 -0.60
CA THR A 287 2.22 7.71 0.22
C THR A 287 1.91 8.01 1.70
N ARG A 288 1.67 6.96 2.48
CA ARG A 288 1.40 7.07 3.93
C ARG A 288 2.55 7.71 4.71
N GLU A 289 3.78 7.54 4.24
CA GLU A 289 5.00 8.05 4.88
C GLU A 289 5.54 9.34 4.24
N ASN A 290 4.69 10.06 3.49
CA ASN A 290 5.00 11.36 2.91
C ASN A 290 3.79 12.31 2.98
N SER A 291 3.83 13.24 3.93
CA SER A 291 2.80 14.28 4.11
C SER A 291 2.97 15.50 3.20
N GLU A 292 3.98 15.52 2.32
CA GLU A 292 4.30 16.69 1.48
C GLU A 292 3.74 16.57 0.06
N GLN A 293 3.07 15.46 -0.28
CA GLN A 293 2.50 15.25 -1.61
C GLN A 293 1.06 14.73 -1.51
N VAL A 294 0.15 15.41 -2.20
CA VAL A 294 -1.29 15.11 -2.14
C VAL A 294 -1.89 15.10 -3.54
N LEU A 295 -2.83 14.19 -3.75
CA LEU A 295 -3.66 14.06 -4.94
C LEU A 295 -5.08 14.48 -4.59
N LEU A 296 -5.65 15.35 -5.42
CA LEU A 296 -7.01 15.86 -5.29
C LEU A 296 -7.79 15.54 -6.56
N CYS A 297 -8.99 14.99 -6.41
CA CYS A 297 -9.93 14.83 -7.51
C CYS A 297 -11.15 15.70 -7.23
N ALA A 298 -11.46 16.61 -8.16
CA ALA A 298 -12.70 17.35 -8.17
C ALA A 298 -13.59 16.86 -9.31
N SER A 299 -14.88 16.65 -9.04
CA SER A 299 -15.81 16.04 -9.98
C SER A 299 -17.12 16.83 -10.05
N ASN A 300 -17.80 16.68 -11.19
CA ASN A 300 -19.21 16.99 -11.34
C ASN A 300 -19.97 15.71 -11.72
N GLN A 301 -21.17 15.83 -12.29
CA GLN A 301 -21.94 14.66 -12.70
C GLN A 301 -21.33 13.90 -13.89
N ASN A 302 -20.60 14.60 -14.78
CA ASN A 302 -20.22 14.14 -16.11
C ASN A 302 -18.70 14.05 -16.32
N GLY A 303 -17.90 14.47 -15.36
CA GLY A 303 -16.45 14.54 -15.54
C GLY A 303 -15.70 14.84 -14.27
N SER A 304 -14.38 14.77 -14.35
CA SER A 304 -13.47 15.04 -13.23
C SER A 304 -12.20 15.74 -13.69
N ILE A 305 -11.51 16.37 -12.74
CA ILE A 305 -10.17 16.88 -12.88
C ILE A 305 -9.33 16.41 -11.70
N VAL A 306 -8.11 15.96 -11.97
CA VAL A 306 -7.19 15.47 -10.96
C VAL A 306 -5.97 16.40 -10.90
N GLU A 307 -5.64 16.86 -9.71
CA GLU A 307 -4.51 17.75 -9.44
C GLU A 307 -3.54 17.09 -8.45
N CYS A 308 -2.25 17.11 -8.77
CA CYS A 308 -1.19 16.63 -7.91
C CYS A 308 -0.41 17.83 -7.36
N TRP A 309 -0.23 17.88 -6.04
CA TRP A 309 0.34 19.01 -5.33
C TRP A 309 1.50 18.57 -4.42
N SER A 310 2.46 19.48 -4.21
CA SER A 310 3.61 19.28 -3.35
C SER A 310 3.86 20.49 -2.45
N LEU A 311 4.08 20.23 -1.17
CA LEU A 311 4.47 21.23 -0.18
C LEU A 311 5.96 21.54 -0.36
N ARG A 312 6.30 22.81 -0.59
CA ARG A 312 7.69 23.25 -0.77
C ARG A 312 8.06 24.34 0.23
N LYS A 313 9.34 24.34 0.61
CA LYS A 313 9.96 25.41 1.40
C LYS A 313 10.49 26.47 0.47
N GLU A 314 9.95 27.68 0.54
CA GLU A 314 10.31 28.81 -0.32
C GLU A 314 10.91 29.95 0.49
N GLY A 315 11.95 30.60 -0.04
CA GLY A 315 12.49 31.82 0.54
C GLY A 315 11.49 32.96 0.43
N LEU A 316 11.23 33.65 1.52
CA LEU A 316 10.42 34.86 1.53
C LEU A 316 11.25 36.00 0.91
N PRO A 317 10.79 36.62 -0.19
CA PRO A 317 11.48 37.78 -0.74
C PRO A 317 11.36 38.93 0.28
N VAL A 318 12.47 39.26 0.91
CA VAL A 318 12.56 40.40 1.84
C VAL A 318 12.68 41.67 0.99
N ASN A 319 11.80 42.65 1.21
CA ASN A 319 11.85 43.92 0.48
C ASN A 319 13.24 44.57 0.64
N ASN A 320 13.77 45.13 -0.46
CA ASN A 320 15.10 45.75 -0.54
C ASN A 320 15.39 46.76 0.59
N ILE A 321 14.35 47.43 1.11
CA ILE A 321 14.45 48.38 2.23
C ILE A 321 14.91 47.71 3.53
N PHE A 322 14.53 46.45 3.77
CA PHE A 322 14.89 45.68 4.96
C PHE A 322 16.19 44.88 4.79
N GLN A 323 16.68 44.73 3.54
CA GLN A 323 17.95 44.04 3.27
C GLN A 323 19.15 44.83 3.79
N HIS A 324 19.10 46.17 3.74
CA HIS A 324 20.19 47.05 4.20
C HIS A 324 20.14 47.40 5.70
N ARG A 325 19.08 47.01 6.42
CA ARG A 325 18.85 47.37 7.84
C ARG A 325 18.93 46.20 8.81
N SER A 326 19.26 44.99 8.35
CA SER A 326 19.38 43.83 9.23
C SER A 326 20.80 43.73 9.82
N PRO A 327 21.00 43.97 11.14
CA PRO A 327 22.25 43.62 11.79
C PRO A 327 22.24 42.11 12.02
N VAL A 328 23.13 41.37 11.37
CA VAL A 328 23.64 40.04 11.79
C VAL A 328 22.60 39.14 12.48
N VAL A 329 21.56 38.71 11.75
CA VAL A 329 20.72 37.57 12.16
C VAL A 329 20.79 36.50 11.08
N GLY A 330 21.83 35.65 11.18
CA GLY A 330 21.96 34.35 10.53
C GLY A 330 22.01 34.34 9.00
N GLU A 331 22.99 33.65 8.41
CA GLU A 331 23.25 33.53 6.97
C GLU A 331 22.11 32.90 6.10
N LYS A 332 20.89 32.69 6.62
CA LYS A 332 19.80 32.01 5.91
C LYS A 332 18.55 32.88 5.78
N GLN A 333 18.15 33.15 4.54
CA GLN A 333 16.90 33.83 4.20
C GLN A 333 15.70 33.16 4.90
N PRO A 334 14.74 33.93 5.46
CA PRO A 334 13.54 33.37 6.06
C PRO A 334 12.75 32.60 5.02
N THR A 335 12.17 31.46 5.41
CA THR A 335 11.44 30.58 4.50
C THR A 335 10.03 30.30 4.98
N ILE A 336 9.09 30.11 4.06
CA ILE A 336 7.73 29.68 4.32
C ILE A 336 7.44 28.34 3.64
N LEU A 337 6.53 27.54 4.20
CA LEU A 337 5.99 26.36 3.52
C LEU A 337 4.77 26.76 2.69
N LYS A 338 4.76 26.36 1.41
CA LYS A 338 3.67 26.67 0.47
C LYS A 338 3.37 25.49 -0.43
N TRP A 339 2.09 25.20 -0.61
CA TRP A 339 1.65 24.21 -1.59
C TRP A 339 1.85 24.72 -3.02
N ARG A 340 2.44 23.86 -3.85
CA ARG A 340 2.66 24.11 -5.28
C ARG A 340 2.05 22.97 -6.08
N ILE A 341 1.31 23.33 -7.12
CA ILE A 341 0.80 22.34 -8.06
C ILE A 341 1.99 21.75 -8.82
N LEU A 342 2.08 20.42 -8.83
CA LEU A 342 3.00 19.68 -9.66
C LEU A 342 2.39 19.53 -11.05
N THR A 343 1.21 18.92 -11.13
CA THR A 343 0.54 18.63 -12.40
C THR A 343 -0.98 18.63 -12.26
N THR A 344 -1.67 18.74 -13.39
CA THR A 344 -3.12 18.64 -13.52
C THR A 344 -3.46 17.83 -14.75
N THR A 345 -4.51 17.03 -14.70
CA THR A 345 -5.05 16.36 -15.88
C THR A 345 -5.81 17.35 -16.76
N SER A 346 -6.07 16.95 -18.01
CA SER A 346 -7.18 17.48 -18.78
C SER A 346 -8.51 17.07 -18.15
N ASP A 347 -9.61 17.55 -18.73
CA ASP A 347 -10.94 17.09 -18.33
C ASP A 347 -11.05 15.59 -18.60
N LEU A 348 -11.39 14.84 -17.55
CA LEU A 348 -11.56 13.38 -17.58
C LEU A 348 -13.06 13.03 -17.50
N GLU A 349 -13.37 11.78 -17.86
CA GLU A 349 -14.62 11.12 -17.47
C GLU A 349 -14.76 11.12 -15.93
N ARG A 350 -15.97 10.93 -15.40
CA ARG A 350 -16.19 10.97 -13.95
C ARG A 350 -15.45 9.85 -13.25
N VAL A 351 -14.50 10.22 -12.39
CA VAL A 351 -13.72 9.28 -11.57
C VAL A 351 -14.60 8.71 -10.46
N SER A 352 -14.63 7.38 -10.36
CA SER A 352 -15.42 6.63 -9.39
C SER A 352 -14.59 6.08 -8.22
N ALA A 353 -13.31 5.76 -8.45
CA ALA A 353 -12.39 5.29 -7.42
C ALA A 353 -10.93 5.61 -7.79
N VAL A 354 -10.08 5.74 -6.77
CA VAL A 354 -8.65 6.03 -6.90
C VAL A 354 -7.84 5.01 -6.08
N ALA A 355 -6.82 4.40 -6.69
CA ALA A 355 -5.83 3.59 -5.98
C ALA A 355 -4.42 4.13 -6.20
N LEU A 356 -3.64 4.17 -5.11
CA LEU A 356 -2.26 4.63 -5.11
C LEU A 356 -1.30 3.45 -4.92
N PRO A 357 -0.11 3.49 -5.55
CA PRO A 357 0.89 2.45 -5.38
C PRO A 357 1.41 2.42 -3.94
N LYS A 358 1.62 1.22 -3.39
CA LYS A 358 2.09 1.01 -2.01
C LYS A 358 3.60 0.84 -1.88
N LEU A 359 4.31 0.67 -2.99
CA LEU A 359 5.76 0.46 -2.98
C LEU A 359 6.50 1.75 -2.55
N PRO A 360 7.34 1.72 -1.49
CA PRO A 360 7.99 2.92 -0.94
C PRO A 360 9.26 3.31 -1.71
N ILE A 361 9.08 3.71 -2.97
CA ILE A 361 10.16 4.16 -3.85
C ILE A 361 10.68 5.52 -3.38
N SER A 362 11.99 5.64 -3.22
CA SER A 362 12.63 6.93 -3.00
C SER A 362 12.55 7.75 -4.30
N ILE A 363 11.68 8.76 -4.33
CA ILE A 363 11.58 9.70 -5.44
C ILE A 363 12.83 10.59 -5.40
N SER A 364 13.65 10.56 -6.46
CA SER A 364 14.87 11.36 -6.54
C SER A 364 14.58 12.82 -6.92
N ASN A 365 15.53 13.72 -6.67
CA ASN A 365 15.42 15.14 -7.06
C ASN A 365 15.27 15.34 -8.59
N THR A 366 15.68 14.35 -9.40
CA THR A 366 15.51 14.34 -10.85
C THR A 366 14.05 14.11 -11.26
N ASP A 367 13.32 13.22 -10.59
CA ASP A 367 11.87 13.03 -10.81
C ASP A 367 11.08 14.31 -10.47
N LEU A 368 11.51 15.05 -9.45
CA LEU A 368 10.96 16.36 -9.07
C LEU A 368 11.32 17.48 -10.07
N LYS A 369 12.47 17.37 -10.76
CA LYS A 369 12.89 18.29 -11.82
C LYS A 369 12.10 18.08 -13.12
N VAL A 370 11.84 16.83 -13.51
CA VAL A 370 10.97 16.51 -14.65
C VAL A 370 9.55 17.03 -14.43
N ALA A 371 9.04 16.95 -13.20
CA ALA A 371 7.76 17.56 -12.81
C ALA A 371 7.81 19.10 -12.74
N SER A 372 8.99 19.72 -12.63
CA SER A 372 9.14 21.19 -12.66
C SER A 372 9.33 21.76 -14.06
N ASP A 373 9.76 20.94 -15.03
CA ASP A 373 9.92 21.35 -16.43
C ASP A 373 8.57 21.35 -17.20
N THR A 374 7.50 20.80 -16.62
CA THR A 374 6.13 21.05 -17.09
C THR A 374 5.71 22.48 -16.75
N LYS A 375 5.45 23.28 -17.80
CA LYS A 375 5.21 24.74 -17.76
C LYS A 375 4.49 25.23 -16.49
N PHE A 376 5.24 26.00 -15.71
CA PHE A 376 4.73 26.80 -14.59
C PHE A 376 3.65 27.78 -15.07
N CYS A 377 2.51 27.80 -14.39
CA CYS A 377 1.60 28.95 -14.41
C CYS A 377 1.55 29.54 -13.00
N PRO A 378 2.08 30.75 -12.76
CA PRO A 378 1.92 31.40 -11.47
C PRO A 378 0.45 31.78 -11.28
N GLY A 379 -0.25 31.05 -10.40
CA GLY A 379 -1.53 31.49 -9.86
C GLY A 379 -1.28 32.51 -8.75
N LEU A 380 -1.38 33.80 -9.07
CA LEU A 380 -1.68 34.83 -8.08
C LEU A 380 -2.32 36.04 -8.75
N ALA A 381 -3.51 36.36 -8.26
CA ALA A 381 -4.26 37.57 -8.55
C ALA A 381 -3.42 38.81 -8.18
N ALA A 382 -3.03 39.59 -9.19
CA ALA A 382 -2.87 41.01 -9.03
C ALA A 382 -4.23 41.64 -9.38
N LEU A 383 -4.91 42.17 -8.37
CA LEU A 383 -6.01 43.12 -8.56
C LEU A 383 -5.42 44.39 -9.19
N ASP A 384 -5.64 44.59 -10.49
CA ASP A 384 -5.34 45.88 -11.12
C ASP A 384 -6.41 46.90 -10.74
N MET A 385 -6.01 47.86 -9.89
CA MET A 385 -6.66 49.17 -9.78
C MET A 385 -6.28 50.02 -11.01
N PRO A 386 -7.21 50.81 -11.57
CA PRO A 386 -6.95 51.54 -12.81
C PRO A 386 -6.16 52.83 -12.52
N ALA A 387 -5.04 53.03 -13.20
CA ALA A 387 -4.34 54.30 -13.20
C ALA A 387 -4.31 54.92 -14.59
N ALA A 388 -4.95 56.08 -14.68
CA ALA A 388 -4.93 56.98 -15.81
C ALA A 388 -3.53 57.62 -16.04
N GLN A 389 -3.32 58.03 -17.30
CA GLN A 389 -2.46 59.13 -17.75
C GLN A 389 -0.95 59.05 -17.49
N ARG A 390 -0.18 58.93 -18.57
CA ARG A 390 0.74 60.00 -19.03
C ARG A 390 1.19 59.80 -20.48
N ARG A 391 0.93 60.83 -21.30
CA ARG A 391 1.54 61.08 -22.61
C ARG A 391 3.02 61.41 -22.46
N ALA A 392 3.87 60.97 -23.39
CA ALA A 392 4.70 61.86 -24.23
C ALA A 392 5.67 61.06 -25.14
N SER A 393 5.40 61.16 -26.45
CA SER A 393 6.32 61.25 -27.60
C SER A 393 7.83 60.98 -27.43
N LYS A 394 8.39 60.15 -28.33
CA LYS A 394 9.31 60.64 -29.37
C LYS A 394 9.57 59.61 -30.49
N ASP A 395 9.56 60.17 -31.69
CA ASP A 395 9.76 59.57 -33.02
C ASP A 395 11.21 59.15 -33.34
N ARG A 396 11.27 58.20 -34.30
CA ARG A 396 12.08 58.16 -35.54
C ARG A 396 13.38 57.33 -35.64
N ARG A 397 13.34 56.50 -36.71
CA ARG A 397 14.39 55.98 -37.61
C ARG A 397 15.19 54.80 -37.03
N GLY A 398 15.27 53.61 -37.65
CA GLY A 398 15.08 53.20 -39.03
C GLY A 398 16.40 52.59 -39.50
N LEU A 399 16.44 51.28 -39.76
CA LEU A 399 17.32 50.58 -40.70
C LEU A 399 16.95 49.10 -40.70
N GLU A 400 16.62 48.64 -41.91
CA GLU A 400 16.36 47.25 -42.29
C GLU A 400 17.69 46.49 -42.29
N ASP A 401 17.70 45.29 -41.70
CA ASP A 401 18.68 44.26 -42.00
C ASP A 401 17.92 42.94 -42.18
N GLN A 402 18.04 42.39 -43.39
CA GLN A 402 17.52 41.10 -43.83
C GLN A 402 18.72 40.17 -44.05
N ASP A 403 18.53 38.89 -43.71
CA ASP A 403 19.42 37.73 -43.86
C ASP A 403 20.59 37.53 -42.89
N ARG A 404 20.39 36.62 -41.91
CA ARG A 404 21.11 35.33 -41.84
C ARG A 404 20.57 34.36 -40.78
N SER A 405 20.33 33.13 -41.25
CA SER A 405 20.50 31.81 -40.60
C SER A 405 19.64 31.42 -39.38
N ASP A 406 18.76 30.45 -39.64
CA ASP A 406 18.40 29.27 -38.85
C ASP A 406 17.85 29.42 -37.41
N PRO A 407 16.57 29.06 -37.16
CA PRO A 407 16.21 28.59 -35.84
C PRO A 407 16.81 27.19 -35.69
N ALA A 408 17.87 27.07 -34.90
CA ALA A 408 18.29 25.80 -34.34
C ALA A 408 17.10 25.21 -33.59
N CYS A 409 16.43 24.25 -34.24
CA CYS A 409 15.60 23.25 -33.61
C CYS A 409 16.47 22.56 -32.56
N VAL A 410 16.48 23.09 -31.33
CA VAL A 410 16.88 22.30 -30.17
C VAL A 410 15.74 21.32 -29.98
N GLY A 411 15.93 20.14 -30.59
CA GLY A 411 15.03 19.02 -30.46
C GLY A 411 14.76 18.69 -28.99
N PRO A 412 13.69 17.94 -28.70
CA PRO A 412 13.42 17.48 -27.35
C PRO A 412 14.67 16.77 -26.83
N VAL A 413 15.25 17.30 -25.75
CA VAL A 413 16.25 16.57 -24.99
C VAL A 413 15.51 15.38 -24.39
N PHE A 414 15.50 14.27 -25.11
CA PHE A 414 15.19 12.96 -24.57
C PHE A 414 16.31 12.62 -23.58
N VAL A 415 16.18 13.13 -22.36
CA VAL A 415 16.84 12.47 -21.23
C VAL A 415 16.21 11.09 -21.18
N VAL A 416 17.03 10.05 -21.30
CA VAL A 416 16.65 8.65 -21.13
C VAL A 416 16.11 8.49 -19.71
N ALA A 417 14.83 8.79 -19.54
CA ALA A 417 14.06 8.40 -18.38
C ALA A 417 13.97 6.88 -18.48
N ASP A 418 14.68 6.18 -17.60
CA ASP A 418 14.64 4.72 -17.54
C ASP A 418 13.17 4.30 -17.33
N PRO A 419 12.48 3.76 -18.34
CA PRO A 419 11.02 3.80 -18.40
C PRO A 419 10.32 2.65 -17.65
N SER A 420 10.99 1.99 -16.70
CA SER A 420 10.63 0.62 -16.30
C SER A 420 10.34 0.36 -14.83
N TRP A 421 10.09 1.38 -14.00
CA TRP A 421 10.01 1.17 -12.55
C TRP A 421 8.57 1.09 -12.00
N GLN A 422 8.27 -0.09 -11.42
CA GLN A 422 7.07 -0.48 -10.69
C GLN A 422 6.77 0.51 -9.55
N GLY A 423 5.48 0.76 -9.24
CA GLY A 423 5.05 1.68 -8.17
C GLY A 423 5.11 3.18 -8.53
N ARG A 424 5.33 3.51 -9.81
CA ARG A 424 5.16 4.86 -10.38
C ARG A 424 3.78 5.11 -10.99
N GLY A 425 2.91 4.09 -11.08
CA GLY A 425 1.55 4.22 -11.61
C GLY A 425 0.51 4.31 -10.49
N LEU A 426 -0.44 5.25 -10.59
CA LEU A 426 -1.70 5.24 -9.84
C LEU A 426 -2.84 4.79 -10.76
N ALA A 427 -3.92 4.26 -10.20
CA ALA A 427 -5.08 3.81 -10.96
C ALA A 427 -6.29 4.69 -10.69
N LEU A 428 -6.99 5.09 -11.75
CA LEU A 428 -8.29 5.76 -11.72
C LEU A 428 -9.33 4.85 -12.36
N ALA A 429 -10.42 4.57 -11.64
CA ALA A 429 -11.62 3.99 -12.23
C ALA A 429 -12.59 5.10 -12.64
N PHE A 430 -13.36 4.86 -13.70
CA PHE A 430 -14.32 5.79 -14.25
C PHE A 430 -15.72 5.19 -14.30
N ASN A 431 -16.74 6.07 -14.33
CA ASN A 431 -18.15 5.68 -14.42
C ASN A 431 -18.53 4.95 -15.72
N ASP A 432 -17.69 5.04 -16.75
CA ASP A 432 -17.83 4.28 -18.00
C ASP A 432 -17.34 2.81 -17.87
N GLY A 433 -16.81 2.44 -16.69
CA GLY A 433 -16.28 1.10 -16.41
C GLY A 433 -14.82 0.90 -16.81
N SER A 434 -14.14 1.94 -17.31
CA SER A 434 -12.71 1.88 -17.62
C SER A 434 -11.84 2.12 -16.38
N ILE A 435 -10.63 1.58 -16.42
CA ILE A 435 -9.56 1.86 -15.46
C ILE A 435 -8.37 2.41 -16.24
N GLN A 436 -7.86 3.57 -15.86
CA GLN A 436 -6.63 4.13 -16.42
C GLN A 436 -5.50 4.10 -15.39
N ILE A 437 -4.32 3.64 -15.79
CA ILE A 437 -3.09 3.85 -15.03
C ILE A 437 -2.45 5.15 -15.48
N LEU A 438 -2.19 6.05 -14.53
CA LEU A 438 -1.51 7.32 -14.76
C LEU A 438 -0.18 7.33 -14.01
N HIS A 439 0.81 8.01 -14.56
CA HIS A 439 2.05 8.24 -13.85
C HIS A 439 1.80 9.13 -12.62
N ARG A 440 2.25 8.70 -11.44
CA ARG A 440 1.86 9.25 -10.13
C ARG A 440 2.19 10.73 -9.92
N LEU A 441 3.21 11.25 -10.61
CA LEU A 441 3.59 12.67 -10.55
C LEU A 441 3.14 13.44 -11.77
N SER A 442 3.39 12.91 -12.98
CA SER A 442 3.09 13.64 -14.22
C SER A 442 1.62 13.59 -14.64
N LEU A 443 0.86 12.64 -14.06
CA LEU A 443 -0.52 12.31 -14.42
C LEU A 443 -0.70 11.96 -15.90
N HIS A 444 0.38 11.56 -16.58
CA HIS A 444 0.30 11.09 -17.95
C HIS A 444 -0.25 9.66 -17.98
N THR A 445 -1.23 9.39 -18.84
CA THR A 445 -1.82 8.06 -18.99
C THR A 445 -0.79 7.07 -19.52
N MET A 446 -0.60 5.97 -18.81
CA MET A 446 0.34 4.89 -19.13
C MET A 446 -0.38 3.65 -19.71
N GLY A 447 -1.67 3.48 -19.41
CA GLY A 447 -2.47 2.41 -19.98
C GLY A 447 -3.93 2.48 -19.56
N VAL A 448 -4.78 1.81 -20.33
CA VAL A 448 -6.22 1.76 -20.11
C VAL A 448 -6.69 0.31 -20.17
N PHE A 449 -7.55 -0.06 -19.23
CA PHE A 449 -8.28 -1.32 -19.19
C PHE A 449 -9.76 -1.03 -19.31
N TYR A 450 -10.46 -1.80 -20.14
CA TYR A 450 -11.91 -1.72 -20.29
C TYR A 450 -12.52 -2.98 -19.69
N GLY A 451 -13.48 -2.82 -18.76
CA GLY A 451 -14.16 -3.96 -18.14
C GLY A 451 -14.87 -4.85 -19.16
N SER A 452 -15.02 -6.13 -18.83
CA SER A 452 -15.60 -7.19 -19.68
C SER A 452 -17.01 -6.89 -20.21
N SER A 453 -17.79 -6.03 -19.53
CA SER A 453 -19.12 -5.56 -19.97
C SER A 453 -19.09 -4.67 -21.21
N THR A 454 -17.94 -4.05 -21.55
CA THR A 454 -17.77 -3.28 -22.79
C THR A 454 -17.30 -4.14 -23.96
N ALA A 455 -16.64 -5.27 -23.69
CA ALA A 455 -16.14 -6.18 -24.72
C ALA A 455 -17.26 -6.94 -25.44
N SER A 456 -18.40 -7.19 -24.78
CA SER A 456 -19.56 -7.82 -25.42
C SER A 456 -20.31 -6.91 -26.42
N ASN A 457 -20.02 -5.60 -26.41
CA ASN A 457 -20.61 -4.62 -27.32
C ASN A 457 -19.64 -4.12 -28.40
N ALA A 458 -18.44 -4.70 -28.51
CA ALA A 458 -17.57 -4.48 -29.66
C ALA A 458 -18.16 -5.20 -30.89
N GLN A 459 -19.14 -4.57 -31.52
CA GLN A 459 -19.65 -4.94 -32.83
C GLN A 459 -18.48 -5.02 -33.82
N ARG A 460 -18.45 -6.10 -34.60
CA ARG A 460 -17.58 -6.25 -35.77
C ARG A 460 -17.75 -5.00 -36.65
N PRO A 461 -16.67 -4.44 -37.24
CA PRO A 461 -16.79 -3.29 -38.10
C PRO A 461 -17.48 -3.71 -39.40
N GLY A 462 -18.75 -3.30 -39.56
CA GLY A 462 -19.52 -3.48 -40.78
C GLY A 462 -20.97 -3.88 -40.53
N GLU A 463 -21.80 -2.94 -40.10
CA GLU A 463 -23.24 -2.88 -40.46
C GLU A 463 -23.83 -1.53 -40.00
N GLU A 464 -24.25 -0.71 -40.95
CA GLU A 464 -24.93 0.57 -40.70
C GLU A 464 -26.44 0.39 -40.47
N SER A 465 -26.93 1.16 -39.51
CA SER A 465 -28.28 1.73 -39.37
C SER A 465 -29.45 0.84 -38.91
N ALA A 466 -29.92 1.12 -37.69
CA ALA A 466 -31.35 1.28 -37.41
C ALA A 466 -31.57 2.10 -36.12
N ILE A 467 -32.20 3.27 -36.27
CA ILE A 467 -32.65 4.14 -35.18
C ILE A 467 -33.61 3.36 -34.28
N LYS A 468 -33.24 3.11 -33.02
CA LYS A 468 -34.16 2.61 -31.99
C LYS A 468 -34.12 3.50 -30.75
N ARG A 469 -35.34 3.95 -30.39
CA ARG A 469 -35.75 4.77 -29.25
C ARG A 469 -34.88 4.61 -27.99
N GLN A 470 -34.52 5.77 -27.45
CA GLN A 470 -33.90 6.00 -26.16
C GLN A 470 -34.72 5.31 -25.04
N ARG A 471 -34.26 4.14 -24.61
CA ARG A 471 -34.66 3.51 -23.35
C ARG A 471 -33.87 4.21 -22.24
N THR A 472 -34.56 4.62 -21.17
CA THR A 472 -33.94 5.11 -19.92
C THR A 472 -32.83 4.14 -19.49
N GLY A 473 -31.59 4.63 -19.44
CA GLY A 473 -30.38 3.83 -19.37
C GLY A 473 -30.33 2.91 -18.15
N SER A 474 -29.99 1.64 -18.36
CA SER A 474 -29.56 0.76 -17.29
C SER A 474 -28.31 1.36 -16.62
N PRO A 475 -28.13 1.25 -15.30
CA PRO A 475 -26.91 1.71 -14.64
C PRO A 475 -25.69 1.03 -15.27
N THR A 476 -24.71 1.82 -15.71
CA THR A 476 -23.44 1.30 -16.22
C THR A 476 -22.64 0.69 -15.08
N VAL A 477 -22.11 -0.52 -15.31
CA VAL A 477 -21.24 -1.20 -14.36
C VAL A 477 -19.91 -0.47 -14.29
N HIS A 478 -19.50 -0.06 -13.09
CA HIS A 478 -18.22 0.61 -12.84
C HIS A 478 -17.64 0.24 -11.48
N PHE A 479 -16.32 0.37 -11.36
CA PHE A 479 -15.59 0.09 -10.14
C PHE A 479 -15.87 1.15 -9.08
N LYS A 480 -16.20 0.71 -7.85
CA LYS A 480 -16.46 1.57 -6.68
C LYS A 480 -15.29 1.61 -5.70
N ALA A 481 -14.48 0.56 -5.69
CA ALA A 481 -13.30 0.48 -4.85
C ALA A 481 -12.14 -0.12 -5.64
N LEU A 482 -10.95 0.45 -5.48
CA LEU A 482 -9.71 -0.02 -6.09
C LEU A 482 -8.61 -0.07 -5.02
N GLN A 483 -7.78 -1.11 -5.02
CA GLN A 483 -6.60 -1.22 -4.14
C GLN A 483 -5.43 -1.90 -4.85
N PHE A 484 -4.24 -1.32 -4.73
CA PHE A 484 -3.01 -1.99 -5.16
C PHE A 484 -2.52 -2.99 -4.11
N SER A 485 -1.86 -4.04 -4.61
CA SER A 485 -1.00 -4.92 -3.82
C SER A 485 0.25 -4.17 -3.32
N TRP A 486 0.97 -4.76 -2.36
CA TRP A 486 2.11 -4.10 -1.73
C TRP A 486 3.34 -3.97 -2.64
N THR A 487 3.49 -4.82 -3.66
CA THR A 487 4.51 -4.62 -4.72
C THR A 487 3.99 -3.80 -5.90
N SER A 488 2.69 -3.43 -5.89
CA SER A 488 2.01 -2.69 -6.96
C SER A 488 1.97 -3.41 -8.32
N LEU A 489 2.10 -4.74 -8.31
CA LEU A 489 2.00 -5.62 -9.49
C LEU A 489 0.63 -6.26 -9.68
N ALA A 490 -0.27 -6.10 -8.71
CA ALA A 490 -1.67 -6.47 -8.82
C ALA A 490 -2.56 -5.33 -8.33
N LEU A 491 -3.75 -5.25 -8.92
CA LEU A 491 -4.79 -4.28 -8.60
C LEU A 491 -6.10 -5.05 -8.42
N VAL A 492 -6.75 -4.85 -7.28
CA VAL A 492 -8.09 -5.38 -7.04
C VAL A 492 -9.10 -4.28 -7.30
N GLY A 493 -10.14 -4.61 -8.03
CA GLY A 493 -11.28 -3.74 -8.26
C GLY A 493 -12.58 -4.42 -7.87
N ILE A 494 -13.44 -3.70 -7.15
CA ILE A 494 -14.78 -4.17 -6.81
C ILE A 494 -15.78 -3.27 -7.53
N ASP A 495 -16.65 -3.88 -8.33
CA ASP A 495 -17.66 -3.18 -9.10
C ASP A 495 -18.96 -2.92 -8.33
N ASN A 496 -19.84 -2.12 -8.92
CA ASN A 496 -21.18 -1.87 -8.44
C ASN A 496 -22.22 -2.89 -8.97
N HIS A 497 -21.81 -3.94 -9.70
CA HIS A 497 -22.74 -4.82 -10.39
C HIS A 497 -23.37 -5.81 -9.42
N GLY A 498 -24.38 -5.36 -8.68
CA GLY A 498 -25.37 -6.27 -8.10
C GLY A 498 -26.40 -6.62 -9.16
N LYS A 499 -26.30 -7.80 -9.77
CA LYS A 499 -27.29 -8.25 -10.76
C LYS A 499 -28.66 -8.52 -10.11
N VAL A 500 -29.50 -7.50 -9.93
CA VAL A 500 -30.92 -7.70 -9.57
C VAL A 500 -31.67 -8.17 -10.81
N THR A 501 -31.56 -9.47 -11.12
CA THR A 501 -32.54 -10.10 -12.01
C THR A 501 -33.78 -10.38 -11.16
N LEU A 502 -34.98 -10.14 -11.69
CA LEU A 502 -36.26 -10.49 -11.06
C LEU A 502 -36.15 -11.89 -10.41
N ALA A 503 -36.10 -11.88 -9.08
CA ALA A 503 -35.77 -12.99 -8.19
C ALA A 503 -34.30 -13.49 -8.23
N VAL A 504 -33.63 -13.35 -7.08
CA VAL A 504 -32.46 -14.13 -6.59
C VAL A 504 -31.06 -13.68 -7.07
N CYS A 505 -30.17 -13.49 -6.09
CA CYS A 505 -28.71 -13.25 -6.15
C CYS A 505 -28.21 -11.85 -6.55
N ILE A 506 -27.51 -11.19 -5.63
CA ILE A 506 -26.55 -10.11 -5.93
C ILE A 506 -25.16 -10.75 -5.84
N CYS A 507 -24.55 -10.99 -6.99
CA CYS A 507 -23.19 -11.51 -7.12
C CYS A 507 -22.24 -10.31 -7.17
N PHE A 508 -21.35 -10.14 -6.20
CA PHE A 508 -20.23 -9.20 -6.35
C PHE A 508 -19.18 -9.81 -7.25
N GLN A 509 -18.61 -9.00 -8.14
CA GLN A 509 -17.44 -9.41 -8.92
C GLN A 509 -16.20 -8.72 -8.37
N LEU A 510 -15.28 -9.52 -7.83
CA LEU A 510 -13.94 -9.07 -7.47
C LEU A 510 -13.03 -9.33 -8.67
N TYR A 511 -12.53 -8.25 -9.26
CA TYR A 511 -11.62 -8.28 -10.38
C TYR A 511 -10.20 -8.22 -9.86
N MET A 512 -9.42 -9.26 -10.17
CA MET A 512 -7.99 -9.25 -9.92
C MET A 512 -7.26 -8.93 -11.22
N LEU A 513 -6.61 -7.79 -11.28
CA LEU A 513 -5.88 -7.31 -12.45
C LEU A 513 -4.38 -7.42 -12.21
N ARG A 514 -3.70 -8.09 -13.11
CA ARG A 514 -2.25 -8.11 -13.21
C ARG A 514 -1.80 -6.80 -13.83
N VAL A 515 -0.90 -6.08 -13.16
CA VAL A 515 -0.34 -4.81 -13.63
C VAL A 515 1.08 -5.05 -14.10
N SER A 516 1.35 -4.81 -15.39
CA SER A 516 2.65 -5.11 -15.98
C SER A 516 3.77 -4.27 -15.34
N PRO A 517 4.90 -4.87 -14.92
CA PRO A 517 6.09 -4.19 -14.45
C PRO A 517 6.57 -3.08 -15.39
N SER A 518 6.44 -3.33 -16.69
CA SER A 518 6.91 -2.47 -17.76
C SER A 518 5.88 -1.42 -18.19
N MET A 519 4.71 -1.43 -17.55
CA MET A 519 3.58 -0.54 -17.85
C MET A 519 3.25 -0.48 -19.35
N GLY A 520 3.31 -1.63 -20.03
CA GLY A 520 2.97 -1.78 -21.45
C GLY A 520 4.17 -1.80 -22.41
N GLN A 521 5.38 -1.44 -21.94
CA GLN A 521 6.60 -1.53 -22.76
C GLN A 521 7.09 -2.97 -22.91
N VAL A 522 7.62 -3.32 -24.09
CA VAL A 522 8.26 -4.62 -24.30
C VAL A 522 9.66 -4.54 -23.69
N LEU A 523 9.84 -5.18 -22.54
CA LEU A 523 11.17 -5.32 -21.92
C LEU A 523 11.89 -6.53 -22.50
N GLU A 524 13.21 -6.39 -22.63
CA GLU A 524 14.08 -7.54 -22.85
C GLU A 524 13.93 -8.54 -21.70
N MET A 525 13.98 -9.84 -22.01
CA MET A 525 13.87 -10.93 -21.03
C MET A 525 14.80 -10.74 -19.82
N ASN A 526 16.04 -10.30 -20.06
CA ASN A 526 17.02 -10.06 -19.02
C ASN A 526 16.59 -8.94 -18.05
N THR A 527 15.98 -7.87 -18.56
CA THR A 527 15.49 -6.76 -17.75
C THR A 527 14.28 -7.17 -16.91
N THR A 528 13.36 -7.93 -17.49
CA THR A 528 12.22 -8.51 -16.74
C THR A 528 12.70 -9.41 -15.60
N LEU A 529 13.67 -10.30 -15.85
CA LEU A 529 14.26 -11.16 -14.83
C LEU A 529 14.87 -10.36 -13.67
N ARG A 530 15.60 -9.27 -13.98
CA ARG A 530 16.19 -8.39 -12.95
C ARG A 530 15.12 -7.72 -12.09
N HIS A 531 14.03 -7.21 -12.69
CA HIS A 531 12.96 -6.57 -11.93
C HIS A 531 12.23 -7.55 -11.00
N LEU A 532 11.93 -8.76 -11.49
CA LEU A 532 11.30 -9.79 -10.67
C LEU A 532 12.23 -10.24 -9.53
N LEU A 533 13.52 -10.42 -9.81
CA LEU A 533 14.52 -10.74 -8.80
C LEU A 533 14.57 -9.65 -7.71
N PHE A 534 14.64 -8.37 -8.08
CA PHE A 534 14.67 -7.25 -7.13
C PHE A 534 13.44 -7.21 -6.22
N LEU A 535 12.24 -7.47 -6.76
CA LEU A 535 11.03 -7.54 -5.95
C LEU A 535 10.98 -8.77 -5.04
N LEU A 536 11.47 -9.92 -5.50
CA LEU A 536 11.58 -11.11 -4.65
C LEU A 536 12.56 -10.87 -3.49
N GLU A 537 13.68 -10.21 -3.74
CA GLU A 537 14.60 -9.75 -2.69
C GLU A 537 13.91 -8.78 -1.72
N TYR A 538 13.13 -7.83 -2.25
CA TYR A 538 12.35 -6.91 -1.42
C TYR A 538 11.37 -7.66 -0.51
N CYS A 539 10.54 -8.55 -1.06
CA CYS A 539 9.62 -9.39 -0.29
C CYS A 539 10.36 -10.24 0.75
N MET A 540 11.53 -10.79 0.42
CA MET A 540 12.36 -11.52 1.37
C MET A 540 12.83 -10.65 2.54
N VAL A 541 13.29 -9.42 2.26
CA VAL A 541 13.80 -8.50 3.29
C VAL A 541 12.67 -7.96 4.17
N THR A 542 11.54 -7.56 3.57
CA THR A 542 10.38 -7.03 4.31
C THR A 542 9.59 -8.12 5.04
N GLY A 543 9.57 -9.33 4.49
CA GLY A 543 8.65 -10.39 4.90
C GLY A 543 7.24 -10.23 4.33
N TYR A 544 7.07 -9.38 3.31
CA TYR A 544 5.81 -9.29 2.57
C TYR A 544 5.63 -10.52 1.70
N ASP A 545 4.37 -10.88 1.51
CA ASP A 545 4.01 -11.98 0.63
C ASP A 545 4.33 -11.62 -0.84
N TRP A 546 4.83 -12.58 -1.60
CA TRP A 546 5.35 -12.42 -2.96
C TRP A 546 4.40 -12.93 -4.05
N TRP A 547 3.18 -13.32 -3.71
CA TRP A 547 2.20 -13.88 -4.65
C TRP A 547 2.00 -13.02 -5.91
N ASP A 548 1.85 -11.71 -5.75
CA ASP A 548 1.64 -10.78 -6.87
C ASP A 548 2.85 -10.70 -7.82
N VAL A 549 4.06 -10.94 -7.32
CA VAL A 549 5.28 -11.07 -8.14
C VAL A 549 5.24 -12.36 -8.95
N LEU A 550 4.76 -13.47 -8.36
CA LEU A 550 4.69 -14.78 -9.03
C LEU A 550 3.75 -14.77 -10.23
N LEU A 551 2.71 -13.93 -10.23
CA LEU A 551 1.83 -13.72 -11.39
C LEU A 551 2.60 -13.33 -12.65
N HIS A 552 3.81 -12.78 -12.50
CA HIS A 552 4.65 -12.33 -13.61
C HIS A 552 5.77 -13.28 -14.01
N VAL A 553 5.95 -14.38 -13.28
CA VAL A 553 7.02 -15.35 -13.53
C VAL A 553 6.54 -16.38 -14.55
N GLN A 554 7.23 -16.48 -15.68
CA GLN A 554 7.00 -17.54 -16.67
C GLN A 554 7.74 -18.83 -16.29
N PRO A 555 7.25 -20.03 -16.65
CA PRO A 555 7.91 -21.30 -16.33
C PRO A 555 9.37 -21.39 -16.80
N THR A 556 9.71 -20.73 -17.91
CA THR A 556 11.07 -20.65 -18.47
C THR A 556 12.03 -19.81 -17.63
N MET A 557 11.51 -18.89 -16.81
CA MET A 557 12.29 -18.01 -15.94
C MET A 557 12.64 -18.64 -14.59
N VAL A 558 11.89 -19.67 -14.17
CA VAL A 558 11.94 -20.26 -12.81
C VAL A 558 13.34 -20.69 -12.43
N HIS A 559 14.03 -21.45 -13.29
CA HIS A 559 15.38 -21.95 -13.01
C HIS A 559 16.36 -20.80 -12.77
N ASN A 560 16.38 -19.81 -13.66
CA ASN A 560 17.26 -18.64 -13.56
C ASN A 560 16.98 -17.79 -12.32
N LEU A 561 15.71 -17.59 -11.95
CA LEU A 561 15.33 -16.82 -10.77
C LEU A 561 15.75 -17.54 -9.48
N VAL A 562 15.54 -18.86 -9.40
CA VAL A 562 15.91 -19.67 -8.23
C VAL A 562 17.43 -19.65 -8.01
N GLU A 563 18.21 -19.77 -9.07
CA GLU A 563 19.68 -19.73 -8.99
C GLU A 563 20.20 -18.34 -8.62
N LYS A 564 19.79 -17.30 -9.36
CA LYS A 564 20.24 -15.93 -9.08
C LYS A 564 19.82 -15.46 -7.68
N LEU A 565 18.59 -15.74 -7.26
CA LEU A 565 18.14 -15.41 -5.90
C LEU A 565 18.97 -16.13 -4.84
N HIS A 566 19.41 -17.36 -5.12
CA HIS A 566 20.32 -18.07 -4.22
C HIS A 566 21.69 -17.42 -4.14
N GLU A 567 22.26 -17.04 -5.28
CA GLU A 567 23.56 -16.37 -5.34
C GLU A 567 23.55 -15.05 -4.56
N GLU A 568 22.53 -14.22 -4.79
CA GLU A 568 22.37 -12.94 -4.08
C GLU A 568 22.20 -13.14 -2.56
N TYR A 569 21.47 -14.18 -2.15
CA TYR A 569 21.37 -14.58 -0.75
C TYR A 569 22.73 -15.02 -0.18
N MET A 570 23.49 -15.85 -0.89
CA MET A 570 24.78 -16.36 -0.42
C MET A 570 25.87 -15.27 -0.35
N ARG A 571 25.69 -14.14 -1.05
CA ARG A 571 26.59 -12.98 -0.95
C ARG A 571 26.37 -12.15 0.31
N GLN A 572 25.23 -12.29 0.98
CA GLN A 572 24.95 -11.53 2.19
C GLN A 572 25.82 -12.00 3.37
N ASN A 573 25.98 -11.15 4.39
CA ASN A 573 26.67 -11.56 5.61
C ASN A 573 25.93 -12.70 6.33
N LEU A 574 26.66 -13.47 7.16
CA LEU A 574 26.14 -14.67 7.81
C LEU A 574 24.92 -14.39 8.71
N ALA A 575 24.90 -13.24 9.39
CA ALA A 575 23.78 -12.86 10.25
C ALA A 575 22.49 -12.64 9.44
N LEU A 576 22.58 -11.96 8.29
CA LEU A 576 21.43 -11.73 7.41
C LEU A 576 20.99 -13.03 6.73
N GLN A 577 21.93 -13.89 6.33
CA GLN A 577 21.61 -15.23 5.82
C GLN A 577 20.78 -16.01 6.84
N GLN A 578 21.20 -16.04 8.11
CA GLN A 578 20.48 -16.74 9.17
C GLN A 578 19.04 -16.23 9.34
N VAL A 579 18.84 -14.91 9.30
CA VAL A 579 17.50 -14.29 9.41
C VAL A 579 16.61 -14.63 8.21
N LEU A 580 17.18 -14.72 7.01
CA LEU A 580 16.44 -14.94 5.76
C LEU A 580 16.34 -16.43 5.36
N ALA A 581 16.96 -17.34 6.09
CA ALA A 581 17.13 -18.74 5.71
C ALA A 581 15.82 -19.48 5.41
N THR A 582 14.76 -19.27 6.21
CA THR A 582 13.44 -19.87 5.95
C THR A 582 12.72 -19.17 4.80
N ARG A 583 12.88 -17.84 4.67
CA ARG A 583 12.25 -17.04 3.61
C ARG A 583 12.78 -17.40 2.24
N ILE A 584 14.09 -17.58 2.07
CA ILE A 584 14.66 -17.99 0.77
C ILE A 584 14.15 -19.38 0.34
N LEU A 585 13.99 -20.31 1.28
CA LEU A 585 13.45 -21.63 1.00
C LEU A 585 11.99 -21.55 0.55
N ALA A 586 11.18 -20.73 1.23
CA ALA A 586 9.77 -20.53 0.89
C ALA A 586 9.62 -19.89 -0.50
N VAL A 587 10.37 -18.84 -0.80
CA VAL A 587 10.34 -18.20 -2.13
C VAL A 587 10.77 -19.18 -3.22
N LYS A 588 11.83 -19.96 -3.00
CA LYS A 588 12.26 -21.00 -3.96
C LYS A 588 11.21 -22.08 -4.16
N ALA A 589 10.54 -22.52 -3.09
CA ALA A 589 9.45 -23.49 -3.18
C ALA A 589 8.30 -22.95 -4.06
N SER A 590 7.88 -21.70 -3.84
CA SER A 590 6.83 -21.07 -4.63
C SER A 590 7.24 -20.89 -6.09
N LEU A 591 8.48 -20.47 -6.38
CA LEU A 591 9.00 -20.37 -7.75
C LEU A 591 9.02 -21.73 -8.44
N CYS A 592 9.55 -22.76 -7.79
CA CYS A 592 9.65 -24.11 -8.35
C CYS A 592 8.27 -24.73 -8.64
N LYS A 593 7.21 -24.32 -7.93
CA LYS A 593 5.82 -24.74 -8.17
C LYS A 593 5.28 -24.25 -9.52
N LEU A 594 5.83 -23.17 -10.08
CA LEU A 594 5.37 -22.58 -11.35
C LEU A 594 5.84 -23.34 -12.61
N SER A 595 6.77 -24.29 -12.47
CA SER A 595 7.26 -25.09 -13.59
C SER A 595 7.20 -26.58 -13.27
N THR A 596 6.60 -27.37 -14.15
CA THR A 596 6.47 -28.82 -14.01
C THR A 596 7.84 -29.50 -13.90
N ALA A 597 8.86 -28.98 -14.60
CA ALA A 597 10.23 -29.48 -14.55
C ALA A 597 10.89 -29.34 -13.17
N THR A 598 10.42 -28.41 -12.33
CA THR A 598 10.97 -28.16 -10.99
C THR A 598 10.01 -28.54 -9.86
N ALA A 599 8.86 -29.14 -10.16
CA ALA A 599 7.83 -29.45 -9.17
C ALA A 599 8.33 -30.36 -8.04
N ALA A 600 9.16 -31.36 -8.35
CA ALA A 600 9.78 -32.22 -7.33
C ALA A 600 10.66 -31.42 -6.34
N ARG A 601 11.45 -30.46 -6.85
CA ARG A 601 12.26 -29.58 -6.01
C ARG A 601 11.42 -28.70 -5.09
N ALA A 602 10.22 -28.30 -5.52
CA ALA A 602 9.30 -27.56 -4.66
C ALA A 602 8.88 -28.41 -3.45
N CYS A 603 8.53 -29.68 -3.66
CA CYS A 603 8.22 -30.62 -2.58
C CYS A 603 9.39 -30.77 -1.62
N ASP A 604 10.63 -30.88 -2.11
CA ASP A 604 11.82 -30.96 -1.25
C ASP A 604 11.98 -29.70 -0.38
N PHE A 605 11.75 -28.51 -0.93
CA PHE A 605 11.80 -27.27 -0.16
C PHE A 605 10.70 -27.19 0.89
N TYR A 606 9.47 -27.59 0.57
CA TYR A 606 8.37 -27.64 1.55
C TYR A 606 8.64 -28.67 2.64
N ALA A 607 9.13 -29.85 2.29
CA ALA A 607 9.55 -30.86 3.26
C ALA A 607 10.65 -30.32 4.18
N LYS A 608 11.66 -29.63 3.62
CA LYS A 608 12.72 -28.99 4.40
C LYS A 608 12.18 -27.91 5.35
N LEU A 609 11.23 -27.08 4.89
CA LEU A 609 10.58 -26.07 5.73
C LEU A 609 9.79 -26.71 6.88
N LEU A 610 9.04 -27.79 6.60
CA LEU A 610 8.32 -28.55 7.59
C LEU A 610 9.27 -29.15 8.63
N LEU A 611 10.37 -29.76 8.20
CA LEU A 611 11.39 -30.31 9.10
C LEU A 611 12.06 -29.23 9.94
N ILE A 612 12.33 -28.04 9.37
CA ILE A 612 12.86 -26.89 10.13
C ILE A 612 11.85 -26.45 11.20
N ALA A 613 10.56 -26.35 10.85
CA ALA A 613 9.51 -25.96 11.79
C ALA A 613 9.38 -26.99 12.93
N ILE A 614 9.32 -28.28 12.61
CA ILE A 614 9.28 -29.37 13.59
C ILE A 614 10.53 -29.33 14.48
N SER A 615 11.72 -29.21 13.89
CA SER A 615 12.97 -29.13 14.65
C SER A 615 12.99 -27.93 15.59
N SER A 616 12.54 -26.76 15.13
CA SER A 616 12.43 -25.55 15.94
C SER A 616 11.46 -25.75 17.10
N THR A 617 10.29 -26.34 16.84
CA THR A 617 9.29 -26.63 17.87
C THR A 617 9.85 -27.59 18.91
N LEU A 618 10.44 -28.72 18.51
CA LEU A 618 11.02 -29.69 19.44
C LEU A 618 12.18 -29.08 20.25
N LYS A 619 13.05 -28.27 19.62
CA LYS A 619 14.14 -27.57 20.32
C LYS A 619 13.62 -26.55 21.35
N SER A 620 12.51 -25.87 21.06
CA SER A 620 11.91 -24.90 21.97
C SER A 620 11.36 -25.53 23.27
N LEU A 621 11.14 -26.85 23.27
CA LEU A 621 10.71 -27.60 24.45
C LEU A 621 11.86 -27.93 25.41
N LEU A 622 13.11 -27.85 24.94
CA LEU A 622 14.28 -28.20 25.75
C LEU A 622 14.55 -27.11 26.79
N ARG A 623 14.53 -27.50 28.07
CA ARG A 623 14.82 -26.60 29.19
C ARG A 623 16.21 -26.83 29.77
N PRO A 624 16.90 -25.75 30.21
CA PRO A 624 18.18 -25.88 30.88
C PRO A 624 17.99 -26.50 32.27
N HIS A 625 18.91 -27.37 32.67
CA HIS A 625 18.91 -28.00 34.00
C HIS A 625 19.22 -27.01 35.14
N VAL A 626 19.85 -25.86 34.86
CA VAL A 626 20.18 -24.81 35.84
C VAL A 626 19.69 -23.45 35.33
N LEU A 627 18.92 -22.72 36.15
CA LEU A 627 18.28 -21.44 35.79
C LEU A 627 19.26 -20.26 35.59
N ASN A 628 20.53 -20.39 36.01
CA ASN A 628 21.53 -19.33 35.94
C ASN A 628 22.84 -19.82 35.26
N THR A 629 23.03 -19.39 33.99
CA THR A 629 24.22 -19.41 33.07
C THR A 629 24.33 -20.52 32.00
N PRO A 630 24.87 -20.24 30.77
CA PRO A 630 25.19 -18.97 30.06
C PRO A 630 24.36 -18.75 28.75
N ASP A 631 24.67 -17.69 28.01
CA ASP A 631 24.05 -17.03 26.84
C ASP A 631 23.38 -17.85 25.69
N LYS A 632 23.45 -19.20 25.68
CA LYS A 632 22.93 -20.05 24.58
C LYS A 632 21.89 -21.06 25.09
N SER A 633 20.77 -21.19 24.39
CA SER A 633 19.69 -22.11 24.76
C SER A 633 20.13 -23.58 24.61
N PRO A 634 19.52 -24.53 25.33
CA PRO A 634 19.76 -25.97 25.13
C PRO A 634 19.55 -26.39 23.67
N GLY A 635 18.54 -25.83 22.99
CA GLY A 635 18.31 -26.05 21.56
C GLY A 635 19.48 -25.61 20.68
N ASP A 636 20.15 -24.50 21.02
CA ASP A 636 21.34 -24.02 20.31
C ASP A 636 22.54 -24.94 20.54
N ARG A 637 22.72 -25.43 21.78
CA ARG A 637 23.77 -26.40 22.10
C ARG A 637 23.58 -27.70 21.35
N LEU A 638 22.36 -28.23 21.32
CA LEU A 638 22.01 -29.42 20.55
C LEU A 638 22.34 -29.22 19.07
N THR A 639 22.00 -28.05 18.51
CA THR A 639 22.34 -27.70 17.12
C THR A 639 23.84 -27.67 16.88
N GLU A 640 24.62 -27.13 17.82
CA GLU A 640 26.08 -27.07 17.73
C GLU A 640 26.72 -28.47 17.82
N ILE A 641 26.21 -29.35 18.69
CA ILE A 641 26.65 -30.74 18.82
C ILE A 641 26.34 -31.51 17.53
N CYS A 642 25.09 -31.43 17.03
CA CYS A 642 24.70 -32.09 15.78
C CYS A 642 25.48 -31.57 14.57
N ALA A 643 25.89 -30.31 14.54
CA ALA A 643 26.70 -29.75 13.45
C ALA A 643 28.17 -30.20 13.49
N LYS A 644 28.70 -30.50 14.68
CA LYS A 644 30.09 -30.95 14.89
C LYS A 644 30.23 -32.47 14.84
N ASN A 645 29.14 -33.20 15.07
CA ASN A 645 29.16 -34.64 15.16
C ASN A 645 29.05 -35.26 13.76
N THR A 646 30.08 -35.99 13.35
CA THR A 646 30.14 -36.74 12.08
C THR A 646 29.93 -38.25 12.27
N ASP A 647 29.63 -38.70 13.50
CA ASP A 647 29.40 -40.11 13.81
C ASP A 647 28.11 -40.60 13.14
N THR A 648 28.22 -41.72 12.45
CA THR A 648 27.09 -42.39 11.78
C THR A 648 26.29 -43.29 12.72
N GLU A 649 26.82 -43.59 13.91
CA GLU A 649 26.16 -44.40 14.94
C GLU A 649 25.42 -43.50 15.94
N ILE A 650 24.10 -43.66 16.02
CA ILE A 650 23.24 -42.86 16.91
C ILE A 650 23.64 -43.01 18.39
N ASP A 651 24.09 -44.20 18.80
CA ASP A 651 24.51 -44.44 20.19
C ASP A 651 25.75 -43.61 20.56
N LYS A 652 26.71 -43.44 19.63
CA LYS A 652 27.87 -42.56 19.83
C LYS A 652 27.47 -41.09 19.89
N VAL A 653 26.52 -40.68 19.06
CA VAL A 653 25.94 -39.33 19.11
C VAL A 653 25.25 -39.08 20.45
N MET A 654 24.50 -40.06 20.95
CA MET A 654 23.80 -39.99 22.25
C MET A 654 24.76 -39.99 23.44
N ILE A 655 25.90 -40.67 23.36
CA ILE A 655 26.95 -40.62 24.40
C ILE A 655 27.60 -39.23 24.47
N ASN A 656 27.80 -38.59 23.31
CA ASN A 656 28.33 -37.22 23.24
C ASN A 656 27.32 -36.16 23.73
N LEU A 657 26.05 -36.51 23.81
CA LEU A 657 25.00 -35.68 24.39
C LEU A 657 24.93 -35.94 25.90
N LYS A 658 25.35 -34.96 26.70
CA LYS A 658 25.10 -34.97 28.15
C LYS A 658 23.59 -34.82 28.39
N THR A 659 22.85 -35.93 28.41
CA THR A 659 21.38 -35.96 28.51
C THR A 659 20.84 -35.23 29.74
N GLU A 660 21.63 -35.19 30.82
CA GLU A 660 21.35 -34.41 32.03
C GLU A 660 21.23 -32.89 31.76
N GLU A 661 21.80 -32.35 30.69
CA GLU A 661 21.69 -30.93 30.34
C GLU A 661 20.39 -30.56 29.59
N PHE A 662 19.58 -31.56 29.20
CA PHE A 662 18.39 -31.40 28.35
C PHE A 662 17.13 -31.89 29.07
N VAL A 663 16.46 -30.99 29.79
CA VAL A 663 15.24 -31.32 30.54
C VAL A 663 14.00 -31.17 29.65
N LEU A 664 13.08 -32.14 29.71
CA LEU A 664 11.80 -32.14 28.98
C LEU A 664 10.63 -32.30 29.97
N ASP A 665 9.57 -31.54 29.77
CA ASP A 665 8.32 -31.69 30.53
C ASP A 665 7.46 -32.83 29.93
N GLY A 666 6.94 -33.70 30.79
CA GLY A 666 6.11 -34.84 30.37
C GLY A 666 4.81 -34.48 29.62
N PRO A 667 3.96 -33.54 30.11
CA PRO A 667 2.67 -33.23 29.49
C PRO A 667 2.77 -32.68 28.04
N PRO A 668 3.65 -31.71 27.72
CA PRO A 668 3.86 -31.27 26.34
C PRO A 668 4.34 -32.39 25.41
N LEU A 669 5.20 -33.29 25.92
CA LEU A 669 5.71 -34.43 25.16
C LEU A 669 4.58 -35.40 24.79
N GLN A 670 3.66 -35.65 25.73
CA GLN A 670 2.49 -36.48 25.49
C GLN A 670 1.56 -35.88 24.43
N SER A 671 1.33 -34.56 24.46
CA SER A 671 0.54 -33.86 23.44
C SER A 671 1.17 -33.95 22.03
N LEU A 672 2.50 -34.07 21.94
CA LEU A 672 3.24 -34.14 20.69
C LEU A 672 3.59 -35.57 20.23
N GLN A 673 3.11 -36.61 20.94
CA GLN A 673 3.46 -38.00 20.65
C GLN A 673 3.24 -38.38 19.18
N GLN A 674 2.13 -37.96 18.59
CA GLN A 674 1.82 -38.25 17.17
C GLN A 674 2.81 -37.58 16.22
N LEU A 675 3.24 -36.35 16.53
CA LEU A 675 4.23 -35.65 15.74
C LEU A 675 5.60 -36.33 15.86
N ILE A 676 5.99 -36.74 17.07
CA ILE A 676 7.26 -37.44 17.32
C ILE A 676 7.27 -38.79 16.57
N GLN A 677 6.17 -39.54 16.63
CA GLN A 677 6.01 -40.78 15.88
C GLN A 677 6.12 -40.54 14.37
N TRP A 678 5.40 -39.55 13.84
CA TRP A 678 5.46 -39.18 12.43
C TRP A 678 6.89 -38.81 11.99
N VAL A 679 7.64 -38.08 12.81
CA VAL A 679 9.05 -37.77 12.53
C VAL A 679 9.90 -39.04 12.46
N GLY A 680 9.70 -39.96 13.41
CA GLY A 680 10.38 -41.26 13.41
C GLY A 680 10.08 -42.06 12.13
N ASP A 681 8.80 -42.19 11.78
CA ASP A 681 8.36 -42.90 10.58
C ASP A 681 8.90 -42.25 9.30
N PHE A 682 8.91 -40.91 9.24
CA PHE A 682 9.43 -40.16 8.12
C PHE A 682 10.95 -40.34 7.95
N VAL A 683 11.71 -40.34 9.05
CA VAL A 683 13.16 -40.60 9.02
C VAL A 683 13.45 -42.03 8.57
N LEU A 684 12.71 -43.01 9.09
CA LEU A 684 12.84 -44.41 8.65
C LEU A 684 12.51 -44.59 7.17
N TYR A 685 11.46 -43.91 6.69
CA TYR A 685 11.11 -43.89 5.27
C TYR A 685 12.24 -43.28 4.44
N LEU A 686 12.82 -42.15 4.84
CA LEU A 686 13.97 -41.55 4.14
C LEU A 686 15.17 -42.50 4.11
N LEU A 687 15.50 -43.12 5.24
CA LEU A 687 16.60 -44.09 5.34
C LEU A 687 16.38 -45.31 4.43
N ALA A 688 15.15 -45.80 4.35
CA ALA A 688 14.78 -46.92 3.49
C ALA A 688 14.82 -46.59 1.98
N ASN A 689 14.65 -45.30 1.62
CA ASN A 689 14.65 -44.83 0.24
C ASN A 689 15.98 -44.27 -0.24
N LEU A 690 16.98 -44.14 0.65
CA LEU A 690 18.34 -43.89 0.20
C LEU A 690 18.75 -45.06 -0.70
N PRO A 691 19.16 -44.82 -1.97
CA PRO A 691 19.70 -45.89 -2.78
C PRO A 691 20.84 -46.51 -1.97
N ASN A 692 20.87 -47.85 -1.83
CA ASN A 692 21.94 -48.58 -1.17
C ASN A 692 23.28 -48.16 -1.80
N GLN A 693 23.90 -47.10 -1.30
CA GLN A 693 25.26 -46.71 -1.61
C GLN A 693 26.12 -47.64 -0.76
N VAL A 694 26.31 -48.84 -1.28
CA VAL A 694 27.42 -49.72 -0.93
C VAL A 694 28.59 -49.36 -1.82
#